data_AF-A0A5C7JGB6-F1
#
_entry.id   AF-A0A5C7JGB6-F1
#
_cell.length_a   1.000
_cell.length_b   1.000
_cell.length_c   1.000
_cell.angle_alpha   90.00
_cell.angle_beta   90.00
_cell.angle_gamma   90.00
#
_symmetry.space_group_name_H-M   'P 1'
#
loop_
_entity.id
_entity.type
_entity.pdbx_description
1 polymer ?
#
loop_
_entity_poly.entity_id
_entity_poly.type
_entity_poly.pdbx_seq_one_letter_code
_entity_poly.pdbx_strand_id
1 'polypeptide(L)'
;MKVEAARRRLPSGPSSAEVAPAAQSSRLDAGAVRALLALSSDAVLVVQHRDRRILEVSPSAERLYGQRAESMRGRPYADVVADTAAVDDLFERHREHVPLRYHQRSDGSRFPVELHIHWSEGEAGGTELGYLRVQDLSLREAEERKLKAAQASYQAIFRASPFPLLLLDRRGCVSDANEAALALYRHSAASMLGLPVASLLKDARGTRSWFRAPHFSASGQVHLRGDSDTFLADVEVSSVRLSDKVHAIVVVRDVTESLALLERLRNSEARWRFAIEGHGDLLWEWDLVEHRFQISGNLPIFSHQPDLIRDHDPAIWGERVHPADRGRLRRAFIDHFKGVTPLIDVEVRLCVAQEPDRWVWLRGRVVEHGSSGRALRLLGSVRDVHDQKQQAEELARWREQVLHTSRVTGMGEMAATLAHELNQPLTSIRNFSAAALRQLDVVLPTRVSGEAPSSLRRAVQLIADEAMRAGRILHHIHSFARKGSRRQELVSLNDLVAGFQRFAEMQASRAGVQIDLKLSVGLPRVRVDPVLIEQLLFNLVRNGVEAMTVVPAPRNPDQVVPAEGQRIEITTAQGLPGEVELRVADRGRGLPQERVENIYAPFVSSKPDGMGMGLAICRSIVESHHGRLWATPRPGGGTVFHVGLPAVKEAAVADGADAEPTLEPLPQEIPLVRSSAPARTETSPSRRTRRRSPTVAPESLERTLSDTAGDRP
;
A
#
# COMPACT_ATOMS: atom_id res chain seq x y z
N MET A 1 -1.00 -41.59 -77.65
CA MET A 1 -1.84 -42.81 -77.54
C MET A 1 -3.24 -42.33 -77.16
N LYS A 2 -4.33 -42.62 -77.90
CA LYS A 2 -5.10 -43.90 -77.91
C LYS A 2 -5.38 -44.40 -76.46
N VAL A 3 -6.56 -44.79 -75.98
CA VAL A 3 -7.90 -45.14 -76.54
C VAL A 3 -8.86 -45.25 -75.31
N GLU A 4 -10.19 -45.06 -75.28
CA GLU A 4 -11.21 -44.50 -76.20
C GLU A 4 -12.45 -44.03 -75.37
N ALA A 5 -13.71 -44.27 -75.79
CA ALA A 5 -14.95 -43.71 -75.20
C ALA A 5 -15.79 -44.70 -74.37
N ALA A 6 -16.65 -44.18 -73.47
CA ALA A 6 -17.79 -44.91 -72.90
C ALA A 6 -18.96 -44.00 -72.43
N ARG A 7 -19.69 -43.38 -73.38
CA ARG A 7 -21.07 -42.91 -73.15
C ARG A 7 -22.07 -44.00 -73.58
N ARG A 8 -22.70 -44.71 -72.63
CA ARG A 8 -23.96 -45.48 -72.82
C ARG A 8 -24.79 -45.34 -71.55
N ARG A 9 -25.98 -44.73 -71.58
CA ARG A 9 -27.27 -45.18 -72.17
C ARG A 9 -27.90 -46.35 -71.40
N LEU A 10 -29.10 -46.12 -70.87
CA LEU A 10 -30.27 -47.03 -70.73
C LEU A 10 -31.38 -46.29 -69.94
N PRO A 11 -32.68 -46.56 -70.15
CA PRO A 11 -33.35 -47.11 -71.33
C PRO A 11 -34.34 -46.11 -71.96
N SER A 12 -34.45 -46.13 -73.29
CA SER A 12 -35.53 -45.48 -74.04
C SER A 12 -36.72 -46.42 -74.18
N GLY A 13 -37.93 -45.97 -73.87
CA GLY A 13 -39.15 -46.64 -74.29
C GLY A 13 -40.44 -46.02 -73.73
N PRO A 14 -41.60 -46.35 -74.31
CA PRO A 14 -41.80 -46.83 -75.67
C PRO A 14 -41.88 -45.66 -76.66
N SER A 15 -41.70 -45.94 -77.96
CA SER A 15 -42.12 -45.02 -79.01
C SER A 15 -43.64 -44.91 -78.99
N SER A 16 -44.18 -43.78 -78.56
CA SER A 16 -45.58 -43.42 -78.84
C SER A 16 -45.69 -43.15 -80.33
N ALA A 17 -46.40 -44.04 -81.03
CA ALA A 17 -46.48 -44.03 -82.49
C ALA A 17 -46.82 -42.66 -83.06
N GLU A 18 -46.22 -42.34 -84.21
CA GLU A 18 -46.71 -41.32 -85.14
C GLU A 18 -48.09 -41.72 -85.66
N VAL A 19 -49.13 -41.51 -84.85
CA VAL A 19 -50.48 -41.34 -85.35
C VAL A 19 -50.54 -39.93 -85.91
N ALA A 20 -50.17 -39.78 -87.17
CA ALA A 20 -50.48 -38.57 -87.92
C ALA A 20 -52.00 -38.34 -87.80
N PRO A 21 -52.44 -37.19 -87.24
CA PRO A 21 -53.86 -36.87 -87.25
C PRO A 21 -54.23 -36.60 -88.70
N ALA A 22 -54.86 -37.59 -89.33
CA ALA A 22 -55.49 -37.42 -90.63
C ALA A 22 -56.39 -36.18 -90.55
N ALA A 23 -56.21 -35.24 -91.47
CA ALA A 23 -56.92 -33.97 -91.49
C ALA A 23 -58.40 -34.17 -91.86
N GLN A 24 -59.18 -34.76 -90.95
CA GLN A 24 -60.62 -34.69 -90.94
C GLN A 24 -61.01 -33.41 -90.20
N SER A 25 -61.18 -32.35 -90.98
CA SER A 25 -61.79 -31.09 -90.53
C SER A 25 -63.29 -31.32 -90.27
N SER A 26 -63.60 -32.06 -89.21
CA SER A 26 -64.96 -32.14 -88.68
C SER A 26 -65.28 -30.81 -87.99
N ARG A 27 -66.17 -30.03 -88.60
CA ARG A 27 -66.66 -28.77 -88.04
C ARG A 27 -67.26 -29.05 -86.65
N LEU A 28 -66.61 -28.52 -85.63
CA LEU A 28 -67.03 -28.64 -84.23
C LEU A 28 -68.03 -27.52 -83.94
N ASP A 29 -69.31 -27.87 -83.96
CA ASP A 29 -70.43 -27.02 -83.51
C ASP A 29 -70.05 -26.29 -82.21
N ALA A 30 -70.43 -25.02 -82.10
CA ALA A 30 -70.30 -24.22 -80.87
C ALA A 30 -70.74 -24.96 -79.59
N GLY A 31 -71.72 -25.86 -79.67
CA GLY A 31 -72.09 -26.76 -78.56
C GLY A 31 -70.98 -27.73 -78.13
N ALA A 32 -70.22 -28.30 -79.09
CA ALA A 32 -69.11 -29.22 -78.84
C ALA A 32 -67.87 -28.50 -78.27
N VAL A 33 -67.55 -27.30 -78.76
CA VAL A 33 -66.47 -26.47 -78.19
C VAL A 33 -66.77 -26.13 -76.72
N ARG A 34 -68.01 -25.76 -76.41
CA ARG A 34 -68.44 -25.51 -75.02
C ARG A 34 -68.36 -26.76 -74.14
N ALA A 35 -68.70 -27.94 -74.67
CA ALA A 35 -68.57 -29.21 -73.95
C ALA A 35 -67.10 -29.58 -73.64
N LEU A 36 -66.18 -29.36 -74.59
CA LEU A 36 -64.75 -29.58 -74.38
C LEU A 36 -64.15 -28.61 -73.34
N LEU A 37 -64.53 -27.33 -73.40
CA LEU A 37 -64.11 -26.33 -72.41
C LEU A 37 -64.66 -26.63 -71.01
N ALA A 38 -65.86 -27.21 -70.90
CA ALA A 38 -66.45 -27.62 -69.63
C ALA A 38 -65.67 -28.76 -68.95
N LEU A 39 -64.97 -29.59 -69.72
CA LEU A 39 -64.12 -30.69 -69.24
C LEU A 39 -62.67 -30.28 -68.98
N SER A 40 -62.26 -29.04 -69.32
CA SER A 40 -60.88 -28.56 -69.15
C SER A 40 -60.51 -28.36 -67.68
N SER A 41 -59.46 -29.06 -67.23
CA SER A 41 -58.79 -28.78 -65.95
C SER A 41 -58.06 -27.43 -65.93
N ASP A 42 -57.65 -26.95 -67.11
CA ASP A 42 -56.97 -25.66 -67.27
C ASP A 42 -57.96 -24.50 -67.44
N ALA A 43 -57.58 -23.33 -66.94
CA ALA A 43 -58.29 -22.08 -67.17
C ALA A 43 -58.06 -21.61 -68.62
N VAL A 44 -59.00 -21.92 -69.51
CA VAL A 44 -59.01 -21.50 -70.91
C VAL A 44 -60.06 -20.39 -71.14
N LEU A 45 -59.67 -19.38 -71.91
CA LEU A 45 -60.52 -18.34 -72.51
C LEU A 45 -60.45 -18.45 -74.04
N VAL A 46 -61.60 -18.37 -74.72
CA VAL A 46 -61.66 -18.24 -76.18
C VAL A 46 -61.96 -16.80 -76.54
N VAL A 47 -61.11 -16.17 -77.33
CA VAL A 47 -61.21 -14.76 -77.71
C VAL A 47 -61.25 -14.64 -79.23
N GLN A 48 -62.19 -13.86 -79.75
CA GLN A 48 -62.25 -13.53 -81.16
C GLN A 48 -61.11 -12.56 -81.52
N HIS A 49 -60.32 -12.86 -82.55
CA HIS A 49 -59.14 -12.06 -82.91
C HIS A 49 -59.48 -10.61 -83.27
N ARG A 50 -60.41 -10.44 -84.22
CA ARG A 50 -60.78 -9.13 -84.80
C ARG A 50 -61.35 -8.14 -83.78
N ASP A 51 -62.37 -8.56 -83.03
CA ASP A 51 -63.09 -7.68 -82.10
C ASP A 51 -62.55 -7.79 -80.66
N ARG A 52 -61.56 -8.67 -80.43
CA ARG A 52 -60.89 -8.93 -79.14
C ARG A 52 -61.85 -9.24 -77.99
N ARG A 53 -63.03 -9.80 -78.29
CA ARG A 53 -64.09 -10.16 -77.33
C ARG A 53 -63.98 -11.61 -76.88
N ILE A 54 -64.21 -11.85 -75.59
CA ILE A 54 -64.28 -13.19 -75.01
C ILE A 54 -65.57 -13.87 -75.50
N LEU A 55 -65.44 -14.97 -76.23
CA LEU A 55 -66.58 -15.74 -76.73
C LEU A 55 -66.98 -16.87 -75.77
N GLU A 56 -66.00 -17.58 -75.23
CA GLU A 56 -66.23 -18.71 -74.32
C GLU A 56 -65.20 -18.73 -73.18
N VAL A 57 -65.61 -19.31 -72.05
CA VAL A 57 -64.85 -19.36 -70.79
C VAL A 57 -65.03 -20.74 -70.18
N SER A 58 -63.91 -21.41 -69.85
CA SER A 58 -63.95 -22.68 -69.13
C SER A 58 -64.33 -22.50 -67.65
N PRO A 59 -64.93 -23.51 -66.97
CA PRO A 59 -65.24 -23.44 -65.54
C PRO A 59 -64.01 -23.24 -64.64
N SER A 60 -62.85 -23.68 -65.10
CA SER A 60 -61.57 -23.44 -64.43
C SER A 60 -61.13 -21.97 -64.53
N ALA A 61 -61.44 -21.29 -65.64
CA ALA A 61 -61.26 -19.85 -65.77
C ALA A 61 -62.28 -19.06 -64.92
N GLU A 62 -63.55 -19.48 -64.84
CA GLU A 62 -64.53 -18.83 -63.95
C GLU A 62 -64.04 -18.78 -62.49
N ARG A 63 -63.50 -19.90 -62.00
CA ARG A 63 -62.87 -20.00 -60.67
C ARG A 63 -61.62 -19.12 -60.55
N LEU A 64 -60.80 -19.04 -61.59
CA LEU A 64 -59.56 -18.25 -61.59
C LEU A 64 -59.84 -16.74 -61.53
N TYR A 65 -60.77 -16.24 -62.35
CA TYR A 65 -61.10 -14.80 -62.40
C TYR A 65 -62.14 -14.36 -61.37
N GLY A 66 -62.82 -15.31 -60.69
CA GLY A 66 -63.89 -15.00 -59.74
C GLY A 66 -65.13 -14.40 -60.41
N GLN A 67 -65.37 -14.71 -61.69
CA GLN A 67 -66.45 -14.18 -62.51
C GLN A 67 -67.16 -15.34 -63.22
N ARG A 68 -68.49 -15.25 -63.36
CA ARG A 68 -69.25 -16.23 -64.15
C ARG A 68 -69.01 -15.99 -65.64
N ALA A 69 -68.96 -17.06 -66.42
CA ALA A 69 -68.78 -17.03 -67.87
C ALA A 69 -69.81 -16.10 -68.52
N GLU A 70 -71.06 -16.14 -68.08
CA GLU A 70 -72.15 -15.25 -68.51
C GLU A 70 -71.83 -13.76 -68.39
N SER A 71 -71.08 -13.35 -67.35
CA SER A 71 -70.66 -11.96 -67.17
C SER A 71 -69.38 -11.60 -67.95
N MET A 72 -68.59 -12.58 -68.37
CA MET A 72 -67.35 -12.38 -69.12
C MET A 72 -67.58 -12.46 -70.64
N ARG A 73 -68.50 -13.30 -71.12
CA ARG A 73 -68.84 -13.44 -72.54
C ARG A 73 -69.27 -12.10 -73.13
N GLY A 74 -68.78 -11.83 -74.33
CA GLY A 74 -69.02 -10.58 -75.06
C GLY A 74 -68.21 -9.38 -74.58
N ARG A 75 -67.51 -9.43 -73.42
CA ARG A 75 -66.63 -8.34 -72.99
C ARG A 75 -65.30 -8.34 -73.74
N PRO A 76 -64.64 -7.18 -73.92
CA PRO A 76 -63.26 -7.12 -74.37
C PRO A 76 -62.35 -7.96 -73.46
N TYR A 77 -61.41 -8.69 -74.04
CA TYR A 77 -60.37 -9.39 -73.29
C TYR A 77 -59.50 -8.44 -72.45
N ALA A 78 -59.39 -7.18 -72.87
CA ALA A 78 -58.71 -6.14 -72.08
C ALA A 78 -59.28 -5.97 -70.66
N ASP A 79 -60.57 -6.23 -70.43
CA ASP A 79 -61.21 -6.09 -69.12
C ASP A 79 -60.67 -7.06 -68.05
N VAL A 80 -59.97 -8.13 -68.46
CA VAL A 80 -59.39 -9.14 -67.54
C VAL A 80 -57.86 -9.07 -67.45
N VAL A 81 -57.23 -8.14 -68.17
CA VAL A 81 -55.78 -7.91 -68.19
C VAL A 81 -55.46 -6.64 -67.41
N ALA A 82 -54.49 -6.71 -66.49
CA ALA A 82 -54.14 -5.59 -65.61
C ALA A 82 -53.33 -4.47 -66.31
N ASP A 83 -52.78 -4.76 -67.49
CA ASP A 83 -52.13 -3.84 -68.41
C ASP A 83 -52.73 -4.00 -69.81
N THR A 84 -53.61 -3.06 -70.17
CA THR A 84 -54.37 -3.10 -71.42
C THR A 84 -53.53 -2.74 -72.64
N ALA A 85 -52.44 -1.97 -72.50
CA ALA A 85 -51.59 -1.59 -73.62
C ALA A 85 -50.83 -2.79 -74.22
N ALA A 86 -50.55 -3.81 -73.39
CA ALA A 86 -49.94 -5.05 -73.85
C ALA A 86 -50.93 -5.94 -74.65
N VAL A 87 -52.24 -5.68 -74.63
CA VAL A 87 -53.24 -6.52 -75.33
C VAL A 87 -53.04 -6.45 -76.84
N ASP A 88 -52.70 -5.29 -77.39
CA ASP A 88 -52.55 -5.07 -78.84
C ASP A 88 -51.46 -5.98 -79.44
N ASP A 89 -50.26 -6.00 -78.83
CA ASP A 89 -49.12 -6.86 -79.21
C ASP A 89 -49.47 -8.36 -79.25
N LEU A 90 -50.45 -8.79 -78.44
CA LEU A 90 -50.84 -10.19 -78.32
C LEU A 90 -51.52 -10.70 -79.59
N PHE A 91 -52.48 -9.92 -80.10
CA PHE A 91 -53.31 -10.26 -81.25
C PHE A 91 -52.63 -9.86 -82.57
N GLU A 92 -51.87 -8.76 -82.60
CA GLU A 92 -51.21 -8.27 -83.83
C GLU A 92 -49.98 -9.09 -84.25
N ARG A 93 -49.36 -9.84 -83.31
CA ARG A 93 -48.16 -10.65 -83.58
C ARG A 93 -48.40 -12.15 -83.48
N HIS A 94 -49.67 -12.59 -83.43
CA HIS A 94 -50.08 -14.01 -83.32
C HIS A 94 -49.22 -14.81 -82.32
N ARG A 95 -48.97 -14.24 -81.13
CA ARG A 95 -48.09 -14.86 -80.12
C ARG A 95 -48.69 -16.19 -79.67
N GLU A 96 -47.91 -17.27 -79.75
CA GLU A 96 -48.33 -18.59 -79.23
C GLU A 96 -48.03 -18.78 -77.74
N HIS A 97 -47.16 -17.93 -77.17
CA HIS A 97 -46.78 -18.01 -75.77
C HIS A 97 -46.38 -16.62 -75.24
N VAL A 98 -46.77 -16.33 -74.00
CA VAL A 98 -46.35 -15.14 -73.25
C VAL A 98 -45.95 -15.55 -71.83
N PRO A 99 -44.66 -15.42 -71.45
CA PRO A 99 -44.12 -16.05 -70.24
C PRO A 99 -44.54 -15.37 -68.93
N LEU A 100 -44.90 -14.08 -68.95
CA LEU A 100 -45.39 -13.38 -67.77
C LEU A 100 -46.29 -12.20 -68.17
N ARG A 101 -47.50 -12.16 -67.63
CA ARG A 101 -48.42 -11.00 -67.60
C ARG A 101 -49.10 -10.90 -66.26
N TYR A 102 -49.83 -9.81 -66.05
CA TYR A 102 -50.72 -9.67 -64.90
C TYR A 102 -52.16 -9.59 -65.38
N HIS A 103 -53.01 -10.47 -64.82
CA HIS A 103 -54.45 -10.46 -65.01
C HIS A 103 -55.14 -9.94 -63.75
N GLN A 104 -56.43 -9.59 -63.85
CA GLN A 104 -57.21 -8.99 -62.77
C GLN A 104 -58.46 -9.82 -62.47
N ARG A 105 -58.70 -10.13 -61.19
CA ARG A 105 -59.90 -10.83 -60.72
C ARG A 105 -61.05 -9.84 -60.48
N SER A 106 -62.27 -10.33 -60.27
CA SER A 106 -63.47 -9.52 -59.98
C SER A 106 -63.35 -8.58 -58.79
N ASP A 107 -62.56 -8.96 -57.77
CA ASP A 107 -62.26 -8.14 -56.60
C ASP A 107 -61.24 -7.02 -56.84
N GLY A 108 -60.72 -6.91 -58.07
CA GLY A 108 -59.68 -5.95 -58.46
C GLY A 108 -58.25 -6.41 -58.15
N SER A 109 -58.06 -7.58 -57.54
CA SER A 109 -56.72 -8.11 -57.27
C SER A 109 -55.99 -8.48 -58.56
N ARG A 110 -54.71 -8.10 -58.64
CA ARG A 110 -53.81 -8.43 -59.75
C ARG A 110 -53.04 -9.70 -59.44
N PHE A 111 -52.95 -10.62 -60.39
CA PHE A 111 -52.22 -11.89 -60.23
C PHE A 111 -51.35 -12.19 -61.46
N PRO A 112 -50.11 -12.72 -61.26
CA PRO A 112 -49.22 -13.08 -62.35
C PRO A 112 -49.74 -14.32 -63.07
N VAL A 113 -49.67 -14.30 -64.41
CA VAL A 113 -50.08 -15.40 -65.28
C VAL A 113 -49.06 -15.64 -66.38
N GLU A 114 -49.00 -16.90 -66.81
CA GLU A 114 -48.34 -17.35 -68.04
C GLU A 114 -49.42 -17.73 -69.05
N LEU A 115 -49.27 -17.32 -70.31
CA LEU A 115 -50.25 -17.56 -71.37
C LEU A 115 -49.69 -18.49 -72.44
N HIS A 116 -50.48 -19.47 -72.83
CA HIS A 116 -50.26 -20.28 -74.03
C HIS A 116 -51.47 -20.11 -74.94
N ILE A 117 -51.25 -19.80 -76.20
CA ILE A 117 -52.29 -19.35 -77.13
C ILE A 117 -52.20 -20.19 -78.40
N HIS A 118 -53.32 -20.79 -78.78
CA HIS A 118 -53.47 -21.46 -80.06
C HIS A 118 -54.46 -20.69 -80.92
N TRP A 119 -54.05 -20.33 -82.14
CA TRP A 119 -54.88 -19.61 -83.11
C TRP A 119 -55.56 -20.60 -84.08
N SER A 120 -56.83 -20.38 -84.41
CA SER A 120 -57.56 -21.18 -85.41
C SER A 120 -58.63 -20.38 -86.13
N GLU A 121 -59.05 -20.84 -87.30
CA GLU A 121 -60.25 -20.32 -87.97
C GLU A 121 -61.53 -20.87 -87.30
N GLY A 122 -62.56 -20.02 -87.21
CA GLY A 122 -63.89 -20.35 -86.68
C GLY A 122 -64.91 -20.71 -87.77
N GLU A 123 -66.08 -21.21 -87.35
CA GLU A 123 -67.07 -21.84 -88.24
C GLU A 123 -67.67 -20.90 -89.31
N ALA A 124 -67.72 -19.59 -89.05
CA ALA A 124 -68.14 -18.58 -90.02
C ALA A 124 -66.92 -18.06 -90.79
N GLY A 125 -66.62 -18.69 -91.93
CA GLY A 125 -65.38 -18.52 -92.70
C GLY A 125 -64.88 -17.06 -92.78
N GLY A 126 -63.84 -16.76 -92.01
CA GLY A 126 -63.25 -15.42 -91.87
C GLY A 126 -63.12 -14.90 -90.43
N THR A 127 -63.64 -15.59 -89.40
CA THR A 127 -63.37 -15.25 -87.99
C THR A 127 -62.23 -16.07 -87.40
N GLU A 128 -61.09 -15.44 -87.14
CA GLU A 128 -59.98 -16.05 -86.39
C GLU A 128 -60.25 -16.02 -84.87
N LEU A 129 -59.88 -17.10 -84.18
CA LEU A 129 -60.10 -17.38 -82.76
C LEU A 129 -58.76 -17.69 -82.07
N GLY A 130 -58.56 -17.13 -80.88
CA GLY A 130 -57.47 -17.50 -79.98
C GLY A 130 -57.98 -18.32 -78.79
N TYR A 131 -57.42 -19.50 -78.56
CA TYR A 131 -57.60 -20.30 -77.34
C TYR A 131 -56.47 -19.98 -76.36
N LEU A 132 -56.75 -19.12 -75.38
CA LEU A 132 -55.79 -18.67 -74.37
C LEU A 132 -55.89 -19.57 -73.13
N ARG A 133 -54.94 -20.48 -72.96
CA ARG A 133 -54.69 -21.17 -71.68
C ARG A 133 -53.95 -20.22 -70.74
N VAL A 134 -54.52 -20.00 -69.56
CA VAL A 134 -54.05 -19.09 -68.52
C VAL A 134 -53.56 -19.91 -67.33
N GLN A 135 -52.28 -19.81 -67.01
CA GLN A 135 -51.67 -20.49 -65.87
C GLN A 135 -51.35 -19.47 -64.76
N ASP A 136 -51.88 -19.68 -63.55
CA ASP A 136 -51.64 -18.81 -62.38
C ASP A 136 -50.25 -19.07 -61.78
N LEU A 137 -49.43 -18.03 -61.65
CA LEU A 137 -48.07 -18.10 -61.08
C LEU A 137 -48.01 -17.63 -59.62
N SER A 138 -49.13 -17.21 -59.01
CA SER A 138 -49.17 -16.56 -57.69
C SER A 138 -48.51 -17.37 -56.57
N LEU A 139 -48.73 -18.69 -56.55
CA LEU A 139 -48.12 -19.58 -55.55
C LEU A 139 -46.61 -19.66 -55.70
N ARG A 140 -46.13 -19.84 -56.94
CA ARG A 140 -44.69 -19.96 -57.26
C ARG A 140 -43.92 -18.68 -56.92
N GLU A 141 -44.47 -17.52 -57.28
CA GLU A 141 -43.86 -16.24 -56.90
C GLU A 141 -43.89 -16.03 -55.37
N ALA A 142 -44.96 -16.43 -54.68
CA ALA A 142 -45.04 -16.30 -53.23
C ALA A 142 -44.01 -17.18 -52.50
N GLU A 143 -43.77 -18.40 -52.98
CA GLU A 143 -42.71 -19.28 -52.46
C GLU A 143 -41.31 -18.73 -52.73
N GLU A 144 -41.04 -18.24 -53.94
CA GLU A 144 -39.75 -17.65 -54.28
C GLU A 144 -39.47 -16.37 -53.49
N ARG A 145 -40.47 -15.51 -53.29
CA ARG A 145 -40.37 -14.33 -52.42
C ARG A 145 -40.14 -14.72 -50.96
N LYS A 146 -40.83 -15.74 -50.43
CA LYS A 146 -40.59 -16.26 -49.07
C LYS A 146 -39.16 -16.78 -48.90
N LEU A 147 -38.65 -17.53 -49.89
CA LEU A 147 -37.28 -18.05 -49.87
C LEU A 147 -36.25 -16.91 -49.91
N LYS A 148 -36.41 -15.95 -50.82
CA LYS A 148 -35.56 -14.75 -50.92
C LYS A 148 -35.59 -13.93 -49.63
N ALA A 149 -36.77 -13.72 -49.04
CA ALA A 149 -36.91 -13.01 -47.77
C ALA A 149 -36.22 -13.75 -46.62
N ALA A 150 -36.45 -15.07 -46.47
CA ALA A 150 -35.81 -15.88 -45.43
C ALA A 150 -34.27 -15.91 -45.58
N GLN A 151 -33.77 -16.02 -46.81
CA GLN A 151 -32.34 -15.96 -47.10
C GLN A 151 -31.74 -14.59 -46.76
N ALA A 152 -32.43 -13.49 -47.10
CA ALA A 152 -32.01 -12.14 -46.75
C ALA A 152 -32.01 -11.92 -45.23
N SER A 153 -33.04 -12.40 -44.52
CA SER A 153 -33.10 -12.34 -43.04
C SER A 153 -31.97 -13.12 -42.38
N TYR A 154 -31.66 -14.34 -42.86
CA TYR A 154 -30.51 -15.11 -42.37
C TYR A 154 -29.19 -14.33 -42.59
N GLN A 155 -28.96 -13.83 -43.80
CA GLN A 155 -27.72 -13.10 -44.13
C GLN A 155 -27.57 -11.82 -43.28
N ALA A 156 -28.67 -11.09 -43.06
CA ALA A 156 -28.68 -9.88 -42.23
C ALA A 156 -28.32 -10.20 -40.76
N ILE A 157 -28.98 -11.19 -40.15
CA ILE A 157 -28.73 -11.57 -38.75
C ILE A 157 -27.30 -12.11 -38.57
N PHE A 158 -26.86 -13.00 -39.46
CA PHE A 158 -25.53 -13.61 -39.37
C PHE A 158 -24.42 -12.56 -39.50
N ARG A 159 -24.50 -11.67 -40.50
CA ARG A 159 -23.48 -10.62 -40.73
C ARG A 159 -23.49 -9.54 -39.67
N ALA A 160 -24.67 -9.08 -39.23
CA ALA A 160 -24.80 -8.02 -38.23
C ALA A 160 -24.55 -8.49 -36.78
N SER A 161 -24.39 -9.80 -36.54
CA SER A 161 -24.03 -10.32 -35.23
C SER A 161 -22.68 -9.75 -34.76
N PRO A 162 -22.60 -9.09 -33.59
CA PRO A 162 -21.34 -8.56 -33.06
C PRO A 162 -20.42 -9.67 -32.55
N PHE A 163 -20.93 -10.89 -32.36
CA PHE A 163 -20.15 -12.05 -31.97
C PHE A 163 -19.52 -12.70 -33.20
N PRO A 164 -18.21 -13.02 -33.17
CA PRO A 164 -17.55 -13.86 -34.17
C PRO A 164 -18.23 -15.23 -34.32
N LEU A 165 -18.81 -15.46 -35.50
CA LEU A 165 -19.51 -16.69 -35.87
C LEU A 165 -18.86 -17.35 -37.10
N LEU A 166 -18.55 -18.64 -36.97
CA LEU A 166 -18.18 -19.51 -38.08
C LEU A 166 -19.23 -20.61 -38.24
N LEU A 167 -19.60 -20.93 -39.48
CA LEU A 167 -20.31 -22.15 -39.82
C LEU A 167 -19.31 -23.16 -40.39
N LEU A 168 -19.37 -24.40 -39.92
CA LEU A 168 -18.53 -25.50 -40.38
C LEU A 168 -19.36 -26.58 -41.08
N ASP A 169 -18.81 -27.15 -42.14
CA ASP A 169 -19.37 -28.30 -42.85
C ASP A 169 -19.09 -29.63 -42.12
N ARG A 170 -19.59 -30.74 -42.71
CA ARG A 170 -19.35 -32.11 -42.21
C ARG A 170 -17.87 -32.53 -42.12
N ARG A 171 -16.95 -31.82 -42.78
CA ARG A 171 -15.50 -32.10 -42.79
C ARG A 171 -14.75 -31.25 -41.77
N GLY A 172 -15.41 -30.26 -41.16
CA GLY A 172 -14.79 -29.26 -40.29
C GLY A 172 -14.10 -28.13 -41.05
N CYS A 173 -14.47 -27.93 -42.32
CA CYS A 173 -14.09 -26.77 -43.11
C CYS A 173 -15.10 -25.64 -42.91
N VAL A 174 -14.64 -24.39 -42.87
CA VAL A 174 -15.51 -23.20 -42.74
C VAL A 174 -16.37 -23.07 -44.01
N SER A 175 -17.69 -23.19 -43.86
CA SER A 175 -18.67 -23.02 -44.94
C SER A 175 -19.21 -21.58 -45.04
N ASP A 176 -19.18 -20.83 -43.94
CA ASP A 176 -19.56 -19.41 -43.89
C ASP A 176 -18.90 -18.73 -42.67
N ALA A 177 -18.68 -17.42 -42.71
CA ALA A 177 -18.07 -16.65 -41.63
C ALA A 177 -18.61 -15.22 -41.63
N ASN A 178 -19.00 -14.70 -40.47
CA ASN A 178 -19.52 -13.33 -40.38
C ASN A 178 -18.42 -12.27 -40.30
N GLU A 179 -18.79 -11.00 -40.44
CA GLU A 179 -17.83 -9.89 -40.46
C GLU A 179 -17.01 -9.80 -39.16
N ALA A 180 -17.63 -10.07 -38.01
CA ALA A 180 -16.93 -10.15 -36.72
C ALA A 180 -15.87 -11.26 -36.68
N ALA A 181 -16.14 -12.44 -37.25
CA ALA A 181 -15.16 -13.52 -37.35
C ALA A 181 -14.03 -13.21 -38.33
N LEU A 182 -14.35 -12.65 -39.50
CA LEU A 182 -13.35 -12.22 -40.48
C LEU A 182 -12.41 -11.16 -39.89
N ALA A 183 -12.95 -10.20 -39.14
CA ALA A 183 -12.18 -9.19 -38.42
C ALA A 183 -11.31 -9.79 -37.30
N LEU A 184 -11.87 -10.68 -36.46
CA LEU A 184 -11.13 -11.33 -35.37
C LEU A 184 -9.95 -12.15 -35.90
N TYR A 185 -10.19 -13.01 -36.89
CA TYR A 185 -9.17 -13.89 -37.46
C TYR A 185 -8.28 -13.19 -38.48
N ARG A 186 -8.56 -11.94 -38.87
CA ARG A 186 -7.84 -11.17 -39.90
C ARG A 186 -7.77 -11.88 -41.25
N HIS A 187 -8.84 -12.58 -41.62
CA HIS A 187 -8.96 -13.29 -42.89
C HIS A 187 -9.96 -12.60 -43.82
N SER A 188 -9.68 -12.61 -45.12
CA SER A 188 -10.69 -12.26 -46.12
C SER A 188 -11.70 -13.40 -46.27
N ALA A 189 -12.96 -13.10 -46.61
CA ALA A 189 -14.00 -14.11 -46.81
C ALA A 189 -13.55 -15.23 -47.77
N ALA A 190 -12.89 -14.87 -48.88
CA ALA A 190 -12.36 -15.83 -49.85
C ALA A 190 -11.24 -16.74 -49.29
N SER A 191 -10.43 -16.26 -48.33
CA SER A 191 -9.40 -17.06 -47.67
C SER A 191 -9.93 -17.91 -46.50
N MET A 192 -11.04 -17.49 -45.89
CA MET A 192 -11.67 -18.19 -44.77
C MET A 192 -12.53 -19.36 -45.24
N LEU A 193 -13.26 -19.21 -46.36
CA LEU A 193 -14.12 -20.24 -46.91
C LEU A 193 -13.32 -21.47 -47.37
N GLY A 194 -13.78 -22.67 -46.97
CA GLY A 194 -13.13 -23.95 -47.23
C GLY A 194 -11.93 -24.26 -46.30
N LEU A 195 -11.45 -23.28 -45.53
CA LEU A 195 -10.34 -23.46 -44.61
C LEU A 195 -10.71 -24.47 -43.50
N PRO A 196 -9.90 -25.50 -43.22
CA PRO A 196 -10.13 -26.40 -42.09
C PRO A 196 -10.01 -25.62 -40.78
N VAL A 197 -11.01 -25.70 -39.88
CA VAL A 197 -11.00 -24.95 -38.60
C VAL A 197 -9.77 -25.29 -37.74
N ALA A 198 -9.23 -26.50 -37.90
CA ALA A 198 -8.00 -26.95 -37.27
C ALA A 198 -6.75 -26.09 -37.59
N SER A 199 -6.75 -25.35 -38.71
CA SER A 199 -5.65 -24.43 -39.05
C SER A 199 -5.73 -23.07 -38.37
N LEU A 200 -6.89 -22.73 -37.78
CA LEU A 200 -7.09 -21.54 -36.94
C LEU A 200 -6.69 -21.78 -35.48
N LEU A 201 -6.16 -22.96 -35.15
CA LEU A 201 -5.77 -23.38 -33.81
C LEU A 201 -4.29 -23.72 -33.76
N LYS A 202 -3.60 -23.28 -32.70
CA LYS A 202 -2.20 -23.65 -32.46
C LYS A 202 -2.06 -25.12 -32.05
N ASP A 203 -3.08 -25.67 -31.37
CA ASP A 203 -3.21 -27.11 -31.12
C ASP A 203 -4.56 -27.61 -31.65
N ALA A 204 -4.51 -28.34 -32.76
CA ALA A 204 -5.69 -28.92 -33.40
C ALA A 204 -6.22 -30.18 -32.68
N ARG A 205 -5.53 -30.70 -31.66
CA ARG A 205 -5.96 -31.88 -30.90
C ARG A 205 -7.29 -31.59 -30.21
N GLY A 206 -8.31 -32.38 -30.55
CA GLY A 206 -9.66 -32.21 -30.01
C GLY A 206 -10.67 -31.58 -30.98
N THR A 207 -10.28 -31.01 -32.12
CA THR A 207 -11.24 -30.53 -33.15
C THR A 207 -12.25 -31.58 -33.60
N ARG A 208 -11.87 -32.87 -33.56
CA ARG A 208 -12.79 -34.00 -33.82
C ARG A 208 -13.88 -34.19 -32.74
N SER A 209 -13.73 -33.70 -31.52
CA SER A 209 -14.79 -33.79 -30.48
C SER A 209 -15.88 -32.73 -30.67
N TRP A 210 -15.59 -31.62 -31.35
CA TRP A 210 -16.56 -30.57 -31.68
C TRP A 210 -17.77 -31.10 -32.48
N PHE A 211 -17.58 -32.20 -33.22
CA PHE A 211 -18.61 -32.87 -34.03
C PHE A 211 -19.18 -34.14 -33.40
N ARG A 212 -18.70 -34.55 -32.21
CA ARG A 212 -19.13 -35.78 -31.52
C ARG A 212 -20.25 -35.56 -30.50
N ALA A 213 -20.35 -34.35 -29.96
CA ALA A 213 -21.37 -33.96 -29.00
C ALA A 213 -22.32 -32.91 -29.62
N PRO A 214 -23.60 -32.84 -29.18
CA PRO A 214 -24.53 -31.83 -29.69
C PRO A 214 -24.10 -30.40 -29.35
N HIS A 215 -23.41 -30.23 -28.22
CA HIS A 215 -22.76 -29.01 -27.77
C HIS A 215 -21.37 -29.35 -27.23
N PHE A 216 -20.39 -28.46 -27.45
CA PHE A 216 -19.04 -28.52 -26.94
C PHE A 216 -18.59 -27.11 -26.56
N SER A 217 -17.92 -26.95 -25.42
CA SER A 217 -17.28 -25.71 -25.03
C SER A 217 -15.82 -25.95 -24.64
N ALA A 218 -14.97 -24.97 -24.93
CA ALA A 218 -13.59 -24.92 -24.48
C ALA A 218 -13.22 -23.48 -24.12
N SER A 219 -12.41 -23.30 -23.08
CA SER A 219 -11.95 -21.98 -22.62
C SER A 219 -10.44 -21.87 -22.72
N GLY A 220 -9.95 -20.68 -23.04
CA GLY A 220 -8.51 -20.37 -23.14
C GLY A 220 -7.76 -21.17 -24.22
N GLN A 221 -8.42 -21.57 -25.31
CA GLN A 221 -7.74 -22.21 -26.44
C GLN A 221 -6.86 -21.19 -27.18
N VAL A 222 -5.68 -21.62 -27.66
CA VAL A 222 -4.78 -20.74 -28.43
C VAL A 222 -5.15 -20.79 -29.90
N HIS A 223 -5.68 -19.69 -30.41
CA HIS A 223 -6.08 -19.50 -31.79
C HIS A 223 -5.01 -18.71 -32.56
N LEU A 224 -5.03 -18.87 -33.89
CA LEU A 224 -4.14 -18.21 -34.85
C LEU A 224 -4.94 -17.25 -35.71
N ARG A 225 -4.45 -16.02 -35.87
CA ARG A 225 -4.90 -15.05 -36.87
C ARG A 225 -4.14 -15.26 -38.19
N GLY A 226 -4.61 -14.68 -39.29
CA GLY A 226 -4.04 -14.86 -40.64
C GLY A 226 -2.59 -14.38 -40.82
N ASP A 227 -2.09 -13.55 -39.91
CA ASP A 227 -0.70 -13.08 -39.81
C ASP A 227 0.16 -13.95 -38.86
N SER A 228 -0.36 -15.09 -38.41
CA SER A 228 0.23 -15.98 -37.37
C SER A 228 0.31 -15.37 -35.97
N ASP A 229 -0.33 -14.21 -35.71
CA ASP A 229 -0.56 -13.71 -34.35
C ASP A 229 -1.43 -14.69 -33.56
N THR A 230 -1.16 -14.82 -32.25
CA THR A 230 -1.87 -15.77 -31.38
C THR A 230 -2.72 -15.07 -30.34
N PHE A 231 -3.95 -15.54 -30.15
CA PHE A 231 -4.86 -15.05 -29.12
C PHE A 231 -5.50 -16.19 -28.34
N LEU A 232 -5.96 -15.90 -27.12
CA LEU A 232 -6.72 -16.83 -26.29
C LEU A 232 -8.20 -16.66 -26.59
N ALA A 233 -8.87 -17.77 -26.91
CA ALA A 233 -10.29 -17.78 -27.23
C ALA A 233 -11.07 -18.75 -26.33
N ASP A 234 -12.24 -18.30 -25.91
CA ASP A 234 -13.32 -19.18 -25.49
C ASP A 234 -14.16 -19.53 -26.73
N VAL A 235 -14.47 -20.81 -26.88
CA VAL A 235 -15.16 -21.36 -28.05
C VAL A 235 -16.39 -22.14 -27.61
N GLU A 236 -17.55 -21.77 -28.12
CA GLU A 236 -18.77 -22.56 -28.01
C GLU A 236 -19.13 -23.14 -29.38
N VAL A 237 -19.34 -24.45 -29.44
CA VAL A 237 -19.73 -25.17 -30.65
C VAL A 237 -21.07 -25.84 -30.42
N SER A 238 -22.00 -25.62 -31.33
CA SER A 238 -23.32 -26.27 -31.34
C SER A 238 -23.56 -26.93 -32.69
N SER A 239 -23.83 -28.24 -32.69
CA SER A 239 -24.08 -28.99 -33.92
C SER A 239 -25.56 -28.90 -34.33
N VAL A 240 -25.82 -28.66 -35.61
CA VAL A 240 -27.17 -28.50 -36.18
C VAL A 240 -27.31 -29.43 -37.40
N ARG A 241 -28.46 -30.10 -37.52
CA ARG A 241 -28.76 -31.01 -38.64
C ARG A 241 -29.66 -30.30 -39.66
N LEU A 242 -29.12 -30.01 -40.83
CA LEU A 242 -29.81 -29.36 -41.96
C LEU A 242 -29.80 -30.30 -43.16
N SER A 243 -30.98 -30.70 -43.65
CA SER A 243 -31.14 -31.60 -44.82
C SER A 243 -30.25 -32.85 -44.72
N ASP A 244 -30.41 -33.61 -43.63
CA ASP A 244 -29.58 -34.74 -43.17
C ASP A 244 -28.08 -34.44 -42.93
N LYS A 245 -27.59 -33.23 -43.17
CA LYS A 245 -26.18 -32.86 -42.97
C LYS A 245 -25.97 -32.16 -41.63
N VAL A 246 -25.12 -32.76 -40.78
CA VAL A 246 -24.59 -32.08 -39.59
C VAL A 246 -23.64 -30.98 -40.03
N HIS A 247 -23.94 -29.76 -39.58
CA HIS A 247 -23.08 -28.59 -39.61
C HIS A 247 -22.78 -28.19 -38.16
N ALA A 248 -21.75 -27.39 -37.93
CA ALA A 248 -21.48 -26.82 -36.60
C ALA A 248 -21.49 -25.30 -36.66
N ILE A 249 -22.20 -24.67 -35.73
CA ILE A 249 -22.12 -23.24 -35.45
C ILE A 249 -21.06 -23.06 -34.37
N VAL A 250 -20.06 -22.23 -34.63
CA VAL A 250 -18.97 -21.92 -33.70
C VAL A 250 -19.03 -20.45 -33.34
N VAL A 251 -19.20 -20.15 -32.05
CA VAL A 251 -19.04 -18.81 -31.46
C VAL A 251 -17.63 -18.72 -30.90
N VAL A 252 -16.93 -17.61 -31.17
CA VAL A 252 -15.57 -17.38 -30.69
C VAL A 252 -15.51 -16.05 -29.93
N ARG A 253 -14.98 -16.07 -28.71
CA ARG A 253 -14.74 -14.87 -27.89
C ARG A 253 -13.25 -14.74 -27.60
N ASP A 254 -12.64 -13.63 -28.02
CA ASP A 254 -11.28 -13.29 -27.60
C ASP A 254 -11.30 -12.94 -26.09
N VAL A 255 -10.51 -13.67 -25.31
CA VAL A 255 -10.38 -13.50 -23.85
C VAL A 255 -8.96 -13.10 -23.44
N THR A 256 -8.10 -12.79 -24.41
CA THR A 256 -6.67 -12.49 -24.19
C THR A 256 -6.47 -11.34 -23.19
N GLU A 257 -7.17 -10.22 -23.41
CA GLU A 257 -7.06 -9.06 -22.53
C GLU A 257 -7.66 -9.34 -21.13
N SER A 258 -8.83 -9.98 -21.07
CA SER A 258 -9.50 -10.29 -19.79
C SER A 258 -8.67 -11.24 -18.93
N LEU A 259 -8.08 -12.28 -19.51
CA LEU A 259 -7.18 -13.20 -18.80
C LEU A 259 -5.89 -12.50 -18.37
N ALA A 260 -5.28 -11.68 -19.24
CA ALA A 260 -4.09 -10.90 -18.87
C ALA A 260 -4.36 -9.88 -17.74
N LEU A 261 -5.55 -9.27 -17.71
CA LEU A 261 -5.97 -8.37 -16.62
C LEU A 261 -6.20 -9.14 -15.31
N LEU A 262 -6.87 -10.30 -15.36
CA LEU A 262 -7.05 -11.17 -14.19
C LEU A 262 -5.72 -11.69 -13.64
N GLU A 263 -4.76 -12.03 -14.50
CA GLU A 263 -3.43 -12.47 -14.10
C GLU A 263 -2.59 -11.31 -13.52
N ARG A 264 -2.66 -10.11 -14.13
CA ARG A 264 -2.08 -8.88 -13.54
C ARG A 264 -2.67 -8.56 -12.17
N LEU A 265 -3.98 -8.72 -11.99
CA LEU A 265 -4.66 -8.51 -10.71
C LEU A 265 -4.18 -9.52 -9.67
N ARG A 266 -4.18 -10.83 -10.00
CA ARG A 266 -3.65 -11.89 -9.12
C ARG A 266 -2.19 -11.67 -8.74
N ASN A 267 -1.34 -11.27 -9.69
CA ASN A 267 0.07 -10.95 -9.43
C ASN A 267 0.24 -9.66 -8.62
N SER A 268 -0.69 -8.70 -8.70
CA SER A 268 -0.75 -7.55 -7.80
C SER A 268 -1.14 -7.97 -6.38
N GLU A 269 -2.25 -8.70 -6.25
CA GLU A 269 -2.79 -9.22 -4.97
C GLU A 269 -1.78 -10.11 -4.24
N ALA A 270 -1.11 -11.02 -4.95
CA ALA A 270 -0.06 -11.88 -4.39
C ALA A 270 1.14 -11.07 -3.87
N ARG A 271 1.57 -10.02 -4.60
CA ARG A 271 2.64 -9.12 -4.14
C ARG A 271 2.22 -8.30 -2.91
N TRP A 272 1.01 -7.77 -2.89
CA TRP A 272 0.49 -7.03 -1.73
C TRP A 272 0.36 -7.93 -0.49
N ARG A 273 -0.22 -9.13 -0.65
CA ARG A 273 -0.31 -10.14 0.42
C ARG A 273 1.06 -10.50 0.98
N PHE A 274 2.04 -10.81 0.12
CA PHE A 274 3.41 -11.09 0.56
C PHE A 274 4.08 -9.91 1.28
N ALA A 275 3.86 -8.66 0.82
CA ALA A 275 4.43 -7.48 1.47
C ALA A 275 3.86 -7.24 2.88
N ILE A 276 2.59 -7.60 3.10
CA ILE A 276 1.88 -7.43 4.37
C ILE A 276 2.24 -8.58 5.34
N GLU A 277 2.07 -9.83 4.90
CA GLU A 277 2.43 -11.03 5.66
C GLU A 277 3.93 -11.07 6.00
N GLY A 278 4.79 -10.73 5.04
CA GLY A 278 6.25 -10.67 5.20
C GLY A 278 6.76 -9.52 6.07
N HIS A 279 5.87 -8.64 6.56
CA HIS A 279 6.18 -7.63 7.58
C HIS A 279 5.52 -7.93 8.93
N GLY A 280 4.77 -9.04 9.05
CA GLY A 280 3.99 -9.36 10.24
C GLY A 280 2.82 -8.39 10.48
N ASP A 281 2.42 -7.63 9.45
CA ASP A 281 1.25 -6.77 9.52
C ASP A 281 -0.01 -7.61 9.31
N LEU A 282 -1.04 -7.33 10.12
CA LEU A 282 -2.38 -7.84 9.90
C LEU A 282 -3.29 -6.69 9.50
N LEU A 283 -4.05 -6.89 8.42
CA LEU A 283 -5.02 -5.90 8.00
C LEU A 283 -6.22 -5.96 8.93
N TRP A 284 -6.73 -4.78 9.27
CA TRP A 284 -8.03 -4.63 9.91
C TRP A 284 -8.92 -3.72 9.08
N GLU A 285 -10.21 -3.99 9.12
CA GLU A 285 -11.24 -3.25 8.43
C GLU A 285 -12.39 -2.96 9.39
N TRP A 286 -12.97 -1.76 9.29
CA TRP A 286 -14.13 -1.38 10.07
C TRP A 286 -15.19 -0.73 9.19
N ASP A 287 -16.33 -1.40 9.06
CA ASP A 287 -17.57 -0.83 8.54
C ASP A 287 -18.27 -0.03 9.66
N LEU A 288 -18.42 1.28 9.46
CA LEU A 288 -19.03 2.22 10.40
C LEU A 288 -20.56 2.32 10.28
N VAL A 289 -21.17 1.63 9.31
CA VAL A 289 -22.62 1.60 9.06
C VAL A 289 -23.21 0.34 9.70
N GLU A 290 -22.60 -0.80 9.42
CA GLU A 290 -22.98 -2.11 9.97
C GLU A 290 -22.29 -2.43 11.30
N HIS A 291 -21.39 -1.55 11.77
CA HIS A 291 -20.59 -1.73 12.99
C HIS A 291 -19.73 -3.01 12.99
N ARG A 292 -19.31 -3.47 11.81
CA ARG A 292 -18.58 -4.73 11.59
C ARG A 292 -17.07 -4.50 11.57
N PHE A 293 -16.34 -5.11 12.49
CA PHE A 293 -14.87 -5.09 12.53
C PHE A 293 -14.28 -6.42 12.05
N GLN A 294 -13.33 -6.41 11.12
CA GLN A 294 -12.71 -7.61 10.57
C GLN A 294 -11.18 -7.51 10.64
N ILE A 295 -10.49 -8.65 10.82
CA ILE A 295 -9.03 -8.76 10.71
C ILE A 295 -8.71 -9.88 9.71
N SER A 296 -7.68 -9.70 8.87
CA SER A 296 -7.29 -10.66 7.82
C SER A 296 -6.73 -12.00 8.32
N GLY A 297 -6.49 -12.13 9.62
CA GLY A 297 -5.92 -13.32 10.24
C GLY A 297 -5.71 -13.14 11.74
N ASN A 298 -5.12 -14.14 12.39
CA ASN A 298 -4.88 -14.07 13.82
C ASN A 298 -3.56 -13.36 14.12
N LEU A 299 -3.65 -12.31 14.94
CA LEU A 299 -2.50 -11.70 15.62
C LEU A 299 -1.75 -12.79 16.39
N PRO A 300 -0.45 -13.06 16.10
CA PRO A 300 0.29 -14.16 16.73
C PRO A 300 0.31 -14.09 18.27
N ILE A 301 0.17 -12.88 18.81
CA ILE A 301 0.01 -12.55 20.22
C ILE A 301 -1.29 -13.08 20.88
N PHE A 302 -2.24 -13.55 20.09
CA PHE A 302 -3.46 -14.22 20.55
C PHE A 302 -3.51 -15.69 20.08
N SER A 303 -2.36 -16.29 19.74
CA SER A 303 -2.27 -17.69 19.30
C SER A 303 -2.84 -18.71 20.31
N HIS A 304 -2.89 -18.36 21.60
CA HIS A 304 -3.53 -19.14 22.66
C HIS A 304 -5.05 -18.89 22.83
N GLN A 305 -5.62 -17.89 22.14
CA GLN A 305 -7.05 -17.55 22.19
C GLN A 305 -7.58 -17.17 20.79
N PRO A 306 -7.56 -18.08 19.79
CA PRO A 306 -7.89 -17.78 18.40
C PRO A 306 -9.36 -17.36 18.19
N ASP A 307 -10.28 -17.79 19.05
CA ASP A 307 -11.70 -17.42 18.93
C ASP A 307 -11.98 -15.97 19.35
N LEU A 308 -11.11 -15.34 20.14
CA LEU A 308 -11.28 -13.96 20.62
C LEU A 308 -11.07 -12.88 19.54
N ILE A 309 -10.63 -13.27 18.35
CA ILE A 309 -10.50 -12.41 17.15
C ILE A 309 -11.72 -12.52 16.23
N ARG A 310 -12.54 -13.58 16.38
CA ARG A 310 -13.73 -13.80 15.54
C ARG A 310 -14.90 -12.90 15.89
N ASP A 311 -14.92 -12.32 17.08
CA ASP A 311 -15.93 -11.34 17.44
C ASP A 311 -15.71 -10.04 16.68
N HIS A 312 -16.59 -9.82 15.70
CA HIS A 312 -16.56 -8.66 14.80
C HIS A 312 -17.01 -7.34 15.48
N ASP A 313 -16.94 -7.25 16.80
CA ASP A 313 -17.39 -6.10 17.59
C ASP A 313 -16.23 -5.12 17.89
N PRO A 314 -16.31 -3.86 17.43
CA PRO A 314 -15.33 -2.81 17.75
C PRO A 314 -15.16 -2.54 19.25
N ALA A 315 -16.20 -2.75 20.06
CA ALA A 315 -16.17 -2.47 21.51
C ALA A 315 -15.16 -3.39 22.23
N ILE A 316 -15.13 -4.68 21.87
CA ILE A 316 -14.22 -5.67 22.43
C ILE A 316 -12.75 -5.28 22.16
N TRP A 317 -12.45 -4.76 20.97
CA TRP A 317 -11.12 -4.23 20.65
C TRP A 317 -10.76 -2.97 21.44
N GLY A 318 -11.73 -2.08 21.69
CA GLY A 318 -11.53 -0.91 22.55
C GLY A 318 -11.25 -1.27 24.02
N GLU A 319 -11.89 -2.31 24.54
CA GLU A 319 -11.68 -2.79 25.92
C GLU A 319 -10.32 -3.48 26.11
N ARG A 320 -9.81 -4.18 25.09
CA ARG A 320 -8.48 -4.82 25.12
C ARG A 320 -7.32 -3.83 25.18
N VAL A 321 -7.52 -2.56 24.85
CA VAL A 321 -6.46 -1.56 24.94
C VAL A 321 -6.22 -1.19 26.41
N HIS A 322 -4.97 -1.23 26.84
CA HIS A 322 -4.56 -0.94 28.22
C HIS A 322 -5.15 0.40 28.69
N PRO A 323 -5.73 0.51 29.91
CA PRO A 323 -6.51 1.67 30.33
C PRO A 323 -5.82 3.03 30.14
N ALA A 324 -4.51 3.10 30.38
CA ALA A 324 -3.71 4.33 30.20
C ALA A 324 -3.58 4.78 28.72
N ASP A 325 -3.69 3.86 27.76
CA ASP A 325 -3.49 4.13 26.34
C ASP A 325 -4.80 4.41 25.58
N ARG A 326 -5.97 4.04 26.15
CA ARG A 326 -7.31 4.27 25.55
C ARG A 326 -7.56 5.74 25.18
N GLY A 327 -7.10 6.68 26.01
CA GLY A 327 -7.22 8.12 25.74
C GLY A 327 -6.40 8.57 24.53
N ARG A 328 -5.20 8.00 24.34
CA ARG A 328 -4.33 8.26 23.17
C ARG A 328 -4.97 7.71 21.90
N LEU A 329 -5.47 6.47 21.95
CA LEU A 329 -6.17 5.83 20.83
C LEU A 329 -7.39 6.65 20.38
N ARG A 330 -8.28 7.00 21.32
CA ARG A 330 -9.50 7.77 21.02
C ARG A 330 -9.18 9.11 20.37
N ARG A 331 -8.11 9.80 20.80
CA ARG A 331 -7.66 11.05 20.18
C ARG A 331 -7.20 10.83 18.73
N ALA A 332 -6.38 9.81 18.46
CA ALA A 332 -5.91 9.51 17.10
C ALA A 332 -7.06 9.27 16.10
N PHE A 333 -8.11 8.54 16.50
CA PHE A 333 -9.33 8.39 15.69
C PHE A 333 -10.08 9.72 15.48
N ILE A 334 -10.27 10.51 16.54
CA ILE A 334 -10.97 11.81 16.46
C ILE A 334 -10.24 12.79 15.53
N ASP A 335 -8.91 12.86 15.64
CA ASP A 335 -8.08 13.78 14.85
C ASP A 335 -8.09 13.37 13.37
N HIS A 336 -8.10 12.06 13.08
CA HIS A 336 -8.26 11.58 11.71
C HIS A 336 -9.64 11.86 11.13
N PHE A 337 -10.73 11.58 11.88
CA PHE A 337 -12.10 11.89 11.42
C PHE A 337 -12.37 13.39 11.22
N LYS A 338 -11.62 14.26 11.91
CA LYS A 338 -11.66 15.72 11.72
C LYS A 338 -10.75 16.21 10.59
N GLY A 339 -9.98 15.33 9.93
CA GLY A 339 -9.01 15.70 8.90
C GLY A 339 -7.76 16.41 9.44
N VAL A 340 -7.52 16.39 10.75
CA VAL A 340 -6.30 16.95 11.39
C VAL A 340 -5.09 16.08 11.06
N THR A 341 -5.26 14.77 10.97
CA THR A 341 -4.23 13.81 10.55
C THR A 341 -4.65 13.01 9.32
N PRO A 342 -3.75 12.78 8.34
CA PRO A 342 -4.07 12.04 7.11
C PRO A 342 -4.24 10.53 7.33
N LEU A 343 -3.74 10.01 8.47
CA LEU A 343 -3.92 8.64 8.93
C LEU A 343 -3.93 8.59 10.46
N ILE A 344 -4.60 7.57 11.00
CA ILE A 344 -4.45 7.12 12.38
C ILE A 344 -3.06 6.47 12.47
N ASP A 345 -2.21 6.97 13.36
CA ASP A 345 -0.88 6.41 13.62
C ASP A 345 -0.64 6.40 15.13
N VAL A 346 -0.68 5.22 15.75
CA VAL A 346 -0.59 5.13 17.21
C VAL A 346 -0.06 3.78 17.68
N GLU A 347 0.98 3.81 18.52
CA GLU A 347 1.37 2.64 19.32
C GLU A 347 0.48 2.56 20.58
N VAL A 348 0.01 1.37 20.93
CA VAL A 348 -0.78 1.11 22.14
C VAL A 348 -0.43 -0.25 22.73
N ARG A 349 -0.62 -0.42 24.04
CA ARG A 349 -0.57 -1.73 24.68
C ARG A 349 -1.93 -2.43 24.56
N LEU A 350 -1.91 -3.70 24.17
CA LEU A 350 -3.04 -4.61 24.28
C LEU A 350 -2.86 -5.51 25.51
N CYS A 351 -3.90 -5.58 26.33
CA CYS A 351 -4.02 -6.53 27.41
C CYS A 351 -4.41 -7.90 26.84
N VAL A 352 -3.54 -8.88 27.01
CA VAL A 352 -3.80 -10.29 26.68
C VAL A 352 -4.18 -11.00 27.98
N ALA A 353 -5.22 -11.84 27.96
CA ALA A 353 -5.64 -12.53 29.17
C ALA A 353 -4.56 -13.55 29.59
N GLN A 354 -4.15 -13.53 30.86
CA GLN A 354 -3.09 -14.37 31.45
C GLN A 354 -1.65 -14.08 30.94
N GLU A 355 -1.43 -13.02 30.16
CA GLU A 355 -0.11 -12.65 29.60
C GLU A 355 0.26 -11.18 29.88
N PRO A 356 1.56 -10.80 29.84
CA PRO A 356 1.97 -9.40 29.96
C PRO A 356 1.49 -8.57 28.76
N ASP A 357 1.20 -7.28 29.01
CA ASP A 357 0.78 -6.33 27.99
C ASP A 357 1.76 -6.28 26.79
N ARG A 358 1.25 -6.45 25.57
CA ARG A 358 2.04 -6.37 24.34
C ARG A 358 1.85 -5.04 23.62
N TRP A 359 2.95 -4.51 23.08
CA TRP A 359 2.93 -3.27 22.30
C TRP A 359 2.54 -3.56 20.86
N VAL A 360 1.45 -2.99 20.39
CA VAL A 360 1.09 -3.01 18.97
C VAL A 360 1.18 -1.61 18.37
N TRP A 361 1.56 -1.55 17.10
CA TRP A 361 1.48 -0.35 16.29
C TRP A 361 0.24 -0.44 15.41
N LEU A 362 -0.74 0.42 15.67
CA LEU A 362 -1.99 0.52 14.91
C LEU A 362 -1.91 1.67 13.92
N ARG A 363 -2.16 1.37 12.64
CA ARG A 363 -2.27 2.37 11.58
C ARG A 363 -3.57 2.18 10.82
N GLY A 364 -4.19 3.25 10.35
CA GLY A 364 -5.40 3.12 9.52
C GLY A 364 -5.89 4.43 8.94
N ARG A 365 -6.82 4.33 7.99
CA ARG A 365 -7.45 5.50 7.35
C ARG A 365 -8.87 5.21 6.91
N VAL A 366 -9.68 6.25 6.77
CA VAL A 366 -10.92 6.17 6.00
C VAL A 366 -10.58 5.92 4.53
N VAL A 367 -11.25 4.92 3.95
CA VAL A 367 -11.16 4.54 2.54
C VAL A 367 -12.43 4.85 1.77
N GLU A 368 -13.58 4.94 2.46
CA GLU A 368 -14.88 5.17 1.85
C GLU A 368 -15.68 6.23 2.61
N HIS A 369 -16.31 7.14 1.86
CA HIS A 369 -17.13 8.24 2.39
C HIS A 369 -18.50 8.23 1.72
N GLY A 370 -19.54 8.53 2.49
CA GLY A 370 -20.90 8.67 2.00
C GLY A 370 -21.12 10.01 1.30
N SER A 371 -22.28 10.16 0.67
CA SER A 371 -22.69 11.38 -0.04
C SER A 371 -22.69 12.65 0.82
N SER A 372 -22.79 12.52 2.15
CA SER A 372 -22.69 13.63 3.12
C SER A 372 -21.26 13.91 3.63
N GLY A 373 -20.24 13.26 3.07
CA GLY A 373 -18.86 13.34 3.56
C GLY A 373 -18.58 12.54 4.84
N ARG A 374 -19.58 11.85 5.41
CA ARG A 374 -19.40 10.96 6.57
C ARG A 374 -18.56 9.75 6.18
N ALA A 375 -17.55 9.40 6.98
CA ALA A 375 -16.80 8.16 6.84
C ALA A 375 -17.72 6.94 6.95
N LEU A 376 -17.59 5.99 6.01
CA LEU A 376 -18.33 4.73 6.00
C LEU A 376 -17.43 3.53 6.34
N ARG A 377 -16.18 3.54 5.87
CA ARG A 377 -15.29 2.39 5.99
C ARG A 377 -13.86 2.81 6.28
N LEU A 378 -13.23 2.16 7.25
CA LEU A 378 -11.81 2.29 7.54
C LEU A 378 -11.08 1.01 7.16
N LEU A 379 -9.84 1.16 6.73
CA LEU A 379 -8.90 0.06 6.53
C LEU A 379 -7.53 0.45 7.09
N GLY A 380 -6.84 -0.50 7.70
CA GLY A 380 -5.56 -0.26 8.34
C GLY A 380 -4.73 -1.53 8.53
N SER A 381 -3.58 -1.38 9.18
CA SER A 381 -2.77 -2.49 9.65
C SER A 381 -2.49 -2.41 11.15
N VAL A 382 -2.21 -3.57 11.75
CA VAL A 382 -1.71 -3.70 13.12
C VAL A 382 -0.47 -4.61 13.11
N ARG A 383 0.59 -4.18 13.79
CA ARG A 383 1.86 -4.91 13.94
C ARG A 383 2.17 -5.15 15.42
N ASP A 384 2.63 -6.34 15.79
CA ASP A 384 3.29 -6.53 17.09
C ASP A 384 4.69 -5.90 17.03
N VAL A 385 4.94 -4.92 17.90
CA VAL A 385 6.23 -4.23 18.04
C VAL A 385 6.84 -4.46 19.44
N HIS A 386 6.30 -5.40 20.23
CA HIS A 386 6.76 -5.68 21.58
C HIS A 386 8.23 -6.08 21.63
N ASP A 387 8.65 -7.08 20.84
CA ASP A 387 10.04 -7.55 20.86
C ASP A 387 11.01 -6.45 20.40
N GLN A 388 10.61 -5.62 19.43
CA GLN A 388 11.37 -4.45 18.99
C GLN A 388 11.52 -3.40 20.11
N LYS A 389 10.46 -3.16 20.90
CA LYS A 389 10.50 -2.27 22.08
C LYS A 389 11.41 -2.83 23.17
N GLN A 390 11.30 -4.13 23.49
CA GLN A 390 12.15 -4.78 24.49
C GLN A 390 13.62 -4.70 24.08
N GLN A 391 13.98 -5.06 22.84
CA GLN A 391 15.35 -4.95 22.33
C GLN A 391 15.88 -3.50 22.37
N ALA A 392 15.04 -2.52 22.06
CA ALA A 392 15.43 -1.10 22.14
C ALA A 392 15.69 -0.65 23.59
N GLU A 393 14.87 -1.10 24.55
CA GLU A 393 15.10 -0.84 25.98
C GLU A 393 16.32 -1.58 26.52
N GLU A 394 16.51 -2.85 26.18
CA GLU A 394 17.70 -3.65 26.54
C GLU A 394 18.98 -3.03 25.99
N LEU A 395 18.98 -2.59 24.73
CA LEU A 395 20.11 -1.88 24.14
C LEU A 395 20.39 -0.54 24.84
N ALA A 396 19.35 0.18 25.28
CA ALA A 396 19.53 1.40 26.07
C ALA A 396 20.17 1.11 27.43
N ARG A 397 19.68 0.09 28.16
CA ARG A 397 20.25 -0.39 29.43
C ARG A 397 21.70 -0.87 29.25
N TRP A 398 21.98 -1.63 28.19
CA TRP A 398 23.33 -2.11 27.88
C TRP A 398 24.30 -0.96 27.56
N ARG A 399 23.86 0.04 26.78
CA ARG A 399 24.65 1.25 26.53
C ARG A 399 24.99 2.00 27.82
N GLU A 400 24.02 2.14 28.74
CA GLU A 400 24.27 2.74 30.06
C GLU A 400 25.28 1.91 30.87
N GLN A 401 25.15 0.59 30.87
CA GLN A 401 26.04 -0.31 31.60
C GLN A 401 27.47 -0.32 31.03
N VAL A 402 27.64 -0.31 29.69
CA VAL A 402 28.95 -0.16 29.05
C VAL A 402 29.59 1.19 29.38
N LEU A 403 28.82 2.29 29.35
CA LEU A 403 29.29 3.61 29.75
C LEU A 403 29.66 3.67 31.24
N HIS A 404 28.98 2.90 32.10
CA HIS A 404 29.34 2.75 33.50
C HIS A 404 30.65 1.97 33.67
N THR A 405 30.77 0.79 33.05
CA THR A 405 31.97 -0.06 33.13
C THR A 405 33.21 0.64 32.57
N SER A 406 33.08 1.36 31.44
CA SER A 406 34.17 2.17 30.88
C SER A 406 34.71 3.22 31.86
N ARG A 407 33.83 3.88 32.63
CA ARG A 407 34.24 4.82 33.70
C ARG A 407 34.97 4.10 34.83
N VAL A 408 34.46 2.95 35.29
CA VAL A 408 35.07 2.17 36.38
C VAL A 408 36.45 1.65 35.98
N THR A 409 36.63 1.15 34.76
CA THR A 409 37.94 0.70 34.26
C THR A 409 38.94 1.84 34.16
N GLY A 410 38.54 2.99 33.58
CA GLY A 410 39.39 4.19 33.55
C GLY A 410 39.75 4.72 34.93
N MET A 411 38.82 4.64 35.90
CA MET A 411 39.10 4.94 37.31
C MET A 411 40.11 3.97 37.93
N GLY A 412 40.16 2.71 37.51
CA GLY A 412 41.12 1.70 38.00
C GLY A 412 42.56 1.98 37.55
N GLU A 413 42.76 2.24 36.25
CA GLU A 413 44.07 2.60 35.68
C GLU A 413 44.58 3.94 36.27
N MET A 414 43.67 4.90 36.45
CA MET A 414 43.98 6.13 37.15
C MET A 414 44.30 5.87 38.62
N ALA A 415 43.53 5.07 39.37
CA ALA A 415 43.80 4.79 40.79
C ALA A 415 45.20 4.23 41.05
N ALA A 416 45.74 3.39 40.15
CA ALA A 416 47.13 2.93 40.22
C ALA A 416 48.14 4.07 40.03
N THR A 417 47.90 4.93 39.04
CA THR A 417 48.71 6.13 38.77
C THR A 417 48.65 7.14 39.94
N LEU A 418 47.46 7.32 40.52
CA LEU A 418 47.21 8.21 41.65
C LEU A 418 47.84 7.71 42.95
N ALA A 419 47.84 6.39 43.19
CA ALA A 419 48.58 5.79 44.29
C ALA A 419 50.10 6.04 44.13
N HIS A 420 50.61 6.02 42.90
CA HIS A 420 52.01 6.37 42.62
C HIS A 420 52.29 7.86 42.89
N GLU A 421 51.47 8.77 42.35
CA GLU A 421 51.65 10.22 42.51
C GLU A 421 51.38 10.74 43.93
N LEU A 422 50.56 10.08 44.76
CA LEU A 422 50.37 10.41 46.18
C LEU A 422 51.49 9.86 47.07
N ASN A 423 52.03 8.69 46.76
CA ASN A 423 53.12 8.10 47.54
C ASN A 423 54.43 8.91 47.41
N GLN A 424 54.66 9.58 46.28
CA GLN A 424 55.82 10.46 46.09
C GLN A 424 55.91 11.62 47.11
N PRO A 425 54.93 12.55 47.22
CA PRO A 425 54.98 13.65 48.17
C PRO A 425 54.92 13.15 49.62
N LEU A 426 54.14 12.11 49.92
CA LEU A 426 54.08 11.53 51.28
C LEU A 426 55.43 10.94 51.71
N THR A 427 56.17 10.30 50.79
CA THR A 427 57.53 9.81 51.05
C THR A 427 58.50 10.96 51.27
N SER A 428 58.43 12.02 50.45
CA SER A 428 59.24 13.23 50.60
C SER A 428 58.99 13.94 51.94
N ILE A 429 57.72 14.13 52.32
CA ILE A 429 57.30 14.67 53.63
C ILE A 429 57.92 13.84 54.76
N ARG A 430 57.74 12.51 54.75
CA ARG A 430 58.31 11.62 55.77
C ARG A 430 59.83 11.75 55.87
N ASN A 431 60.52 11.84 54.73
CA ASN A 431 61.98 11.93 54.67
C ASN A 431 62.48 13.29 55.21
N PHE A 432 61.84 14.40 54.83
CA PHE A 432 62.17 15.72 55.34
C PHE A 432 61.82 15.88 56.83
N SER A 433 60.69 15.33 57.29
CA SER A 433 60.33 15.29 58.72
C SER A 433 61.36 14.51 59.54
N ALA A 434 61.79 13.34 59.07
CA ALA A 434 62.82 12.56 59.73
C ALA A 434 64.20 13.26 59.72
N ALA A 435 64.52 14.05 58.69
CA ALA A 435 65.72 14.87 58.64
C ALA A 435 65.65 16.07 59.62
N ALA A 436 64.49 16.72 59.72
CA ALA A 436 64.22 17.80 60.67
C ALA A 436 64.35 17.31 62.13
N LEU A 437 63.76 16.16 62.46
CA LEU A 437 63.85 15.54 63.79
C LEU A 437 65.29 15.18 64.14
N ARG A 438 66.04 14.51 63.25
CA ARG A 438 67.47 14.22 63.49
C ARG A 438 68.32 15.49 63.69
N GLN A 439 67.99 16.60 63.04
CA GLN A 439 68.68 17.88 63.29
C GLN A 439 68.30 18.50 64.64
N LEU A 440 67.05 18.34 65.10
CA LEU A 440 66.63 18.72 66.45
C LEU A 440 67.38 17.93 67.52
N ASP A 441 67.44 16.60 67.40
CA ASP A 441 68.12 15.70 68.35
C ASP A 441 69.62 16.02 68.49
N VAL A 442 70.27 16.51 67.43
CA VAL A 442 71.69 16.91 67.40
C VAL A 442 71.93 18.34 67.92
N VAL A 443 70.90 19.22 67.90
CA VAL A 443 71.03 20.64 68.30
C VAL A 443 70.57 20.88 69.75
N LEU A 444 69.59 20.09 70.23
CA LEU A 444 69.06 20.18 71.59
C LEU A 444 70.12 20.06 72.72
N PRO A 445 71.23 19.32 72.60
CA PRO A 445 72.24 19.26 73.65
C PRO A 445 73.10 20.53 73.84
N THR A 446 73.07 21.52 72.92
CA THR A 446 74.25 22.38 72.73
C THR A 446 74.03 23.90 72.67
N ARG A 447 72.81 24.47 72.78
CA ARG A 447 72.63 25.94 72.79
C ARG A 447 71.53 26.49 73.72
N VAL A 448 71.81 27.66 74.30
CA VAL A 448 71.01 28.40 75.30
C VAL A 448 70.40 29.70 74.70
N SER A 449 70.42 29.88 73.37
CA SER A 449 70.07 31.17 72.74
C SER A 449 69.09 31.06 71.56
N GLY A 450 67.80 31.23 71.88
CA GLY A 450 66.86 32.08 71.14
C GLY A 450 66.33 31.66 69.76
N GLU A 451 67.17 31.16 68.86
CA GLU A 451 66.79 30.99 67.44
C GLU A 451 66.97 29.56 66.93
N ALA A 452 65.90 29.04 66.33
CA ALA A 452 65.92 27.73 65.66
C ALA A 452 66.84 27.78 64.42
N PRO A 453 67.66 26.73 64.16
CA PRO A 453 68.54 26.71 63.00
C PRO A 453 67.81 26.96 61.69
N SER A 454 68.40 27.78 60.82
CA SER A 454 67.84 28.09 59.50
C SER A 454 67.64 26.86 58.60
N SER A 455 68.40 25.79 58.84
CA SER A 455 68.21 24.47 58.22
C SER A 455 66.92 23.78 58.67
N LEU A 456 66.58 23.85 59.96
CA LEU A 456 65.36 23.27 60.51
C LEU A 456 64.12 24.02 59.99
N ARG A 457 64.16 25.37 60.00
CA ARG A 457 63.12 26.20 59.38
C ARG A 457 62.93 25.85 57.90
N ARG A 458 64.01 25.60 57.16
CA ARG A 458 63.97 25.17 55.75
C ARG A 458 63.39 23.76 55.57
N ALA A 459 63.71 22.81 56.44
CA ALA A 459 63.15 21.46 56.40
C ALA A 459 61.64 21.46 56.69
N VAL A 460 61.19 22.23 57.69
CA VAL A 460 59.77 22.45 57.99
C VAL A 460 59.03 23.14 56.82
N GLN A 461 59.67 24.10 56.16
CA GLN A 461 59.10 24.74 54.97
C GLN A 461 58.91 23.75 53.81
N LEU A 462 59.91 22.90 53.52
CA LEU A 462 59.82 21.87 52.49
C LEU A 462 58.72 20.84 52.79
N ILE A 463 58.52 20.47 54.05
CA ILE A 463 57.41 19.62 54.49
C ILE A 463 56.06 20.29 54.22
N ALA A 464 55.92 21.58 54.56
CA ALA A 464 54.69 22.34 54.33
C ALA A 464 54.36 22.49 52.83
N ASP A 465 55.37 22.76 52.00
CA ASP A 465 55.20 22.91 50.55
C ASP A 465 54.83 21.59 49.87
N GLU A 466 55.42 20.47 50.29
CA GLU A 466 55.10 19.15 49.76
C GLU A 466 53.75 18.62 50.30
N ALA A 467 53.36 18.97 51.53
CA ALA A 467 52.00 18.72 52.05
C ALA A 467 50.93 19.51 51.29
N MET A 468 51.20 20.78 50.94
CA MET A 468 50.36 21.56 50.04
C MET A 468 50.33 21.00 48.61
N ARG A 469 51.40 20.36 48.14
CA ARG A 469 51.42 19.62 46.87
C ARG A 469 50.53 18.38 46.92
N ALA A 470 50.64 17.56 47.97
CA ALA A 470 49.75 16.41 48.19
C ALA A 470 48.28 16.83 48.28
N GLY A 471 47.96 17.92 48.99
CA GLY A 471 46.60 18.46 49.08
C GLY A 471 46.02 18.91 47.73
N ARG A 472 46.84 19.52 46.86
CA ARG A 472 46.43 19.88 45.48
C ARG A 472 46.12 18.64 44.63
N ILE A 473 46.96 17.60 44.73
CA ILE A 473 46.75 16.33 44.03
C ILE A 473 45.45 15.66 44.54
N LEU A 474 45.25 15.59 45.86
CA LEU A 474 44.02 15.03 46.46
C LEU A 474 42.75 15.76 45.98
N HIS A 475 42.80 17.09 45.84
CA HIS A 475 41.68 17.88 45.35
C HIS A 475 41.39 17.62 43.86
N HIS A 476 42.41 17.44 43.02
CA HIS A 476 42.23 16.98 41.64
C HIS A 476 41.66 15.56 41.56
N ILE A 477 42.09 14.62 42.41
CA ILE A 477 41.54 13.25 42.48
C ILE A 477 40.04 13.27 42.81
N HIS A 478 39.65 14.07 43.82
CA HIS A 478 38.26 14.15 44.26
C HIS A 478 37.32 14.64 43.14
N SER A 479 37.83 15.43 42.17
CA SER A 479 37.07 15.91 41.01
C SER A 479 36.74 14.82 39.96
N PHE A 480 37.51 13.72 39.92
CA PHE A 480 37.39 12.71 38.86
C PHE A 480 36.64 11.45 39.32
N ALA A 481 36.76 11.09 40.61
CA ALA A 481 36.35 9.78 41.11
C ALA A 481 34.87 9.62 41.49
N ARG A 482 34.05 10.68 41.51
CA ARG A 482 32.69 10.60 42.09
C ARG A 482 31.58 11.05 41.14
N LYS A 483 30.91 10.07 40.52
CA LYS A 483 29.57 10.22 39.92
C LYS A 483 28.57 9.24 40.53
N GLY A 484 28.51 9.23 41.86
CA GLY A 484 27.61 8.41 42.69
C GLY A 484 27.47 9.02 44.08
N SER A 485 26.22 9.31 44.48
CA SER A 485 25.77 10.16 45.62
C SER A 485 25.59 11.65 45.30
N ARG A 486 24.66 12.01 44.40
CA ARG A 486 24.22 13.42 44.26
C ARG A 486 23.26 13.79 45.38
N ARG A 487 23.78 14.37 46.47
CA ARG A 487 22.96 14.92 47.55
C ARG A 487 22.80 16.41 47.31
N GLN A 488 21.87 16.77 46.42
CA GLN A 488 21.52 18.17 46.20
C GLN A 488 20.68 18.67 47.37
N GLU A 489 21.12 19.75 48.00
CA GLU A 489 20.51 20.34 49.20
C GLU A 489 20.02 21.77 48.90
N LEU A 490 19.11 22.29 49.73
CA LEU A 490 18.58 23.64 49.61
C LEU A 490 19.50 24.65 50.30
N VAL A 491 20.39 25.28 49.52
CA VAL A 491 21.51 26.07 50.03
C VAL A 491 21.36 27.56 49.64
N SER A 492 21.79 28.44 50.55
CA SER A 492 22.03 29.86 50.27
C SER A 492 23.38 30.02 49.55
N LEU A 493 23.37 30.55 48.32
CA LEU A 493 24.63 30.81 47.59
C LEU A 493 25.52 31.84 48.31
N ASN A 494 24.92 32.77 49.06
CA ASN A 494 25.67 33.76 49.82
C ASN A 494 26.49 33.09 50.94
N ASP A 495 25.87 32.16 51.68
CA ASP A 495 26.51 31.47 52.80
C ASP A 495 27.65 30.57 52.30
N LEU A 496 27.46 29.92 51.15
CA LEU A 496 28.47 29.10 50.49
C LEU A 496 29.66 29.96 50.01
N VAL A 497 29.41 31.09 49.34
CA VAL A 497 30.47 32.01 48.89
C VAL A 497 31.22 32.61 50.08
N ALA A 498 30.53 32.97 51.16
CA ALA A 498 31.15 33.45 52.40
C ALA A 498 32.00 32.37 53.08
N GLY A 499 31.52 31.12 53.13
CA GLY A 499 32.29 29.98 53.64
C GLY A 499 33.58 29.73 52.85
N PHE A 500 33.52 29.90 51.52
CA PHE A 500 34.65 29.76 50.60
C PHE A 500 35.69 30.90 50.68
N GLN A 501 35.34 32.06 51.25
CA GLN A 501 36.18 33.28 51.25
C GLN A 501 37.63 33.02 51.69
N ARG A 502 37.84 32.37 52.84
CA ARG A 502 39.17 32.08 53.39
C ARG A 502 40.03 31.24 52.44
N PHE A 503 39.41 30.35 51.67
CA PHE A 503 40.12 29.54 50.68
C PHE A 503 40.53 30.40 49.47
N ALA A 504 39.64 31.26 48.97
CA ALA A 504 39.94 32.20 47.90
C ALA A 504 41.10 33.14 48.28
N GLU A 505 41.08 33.68 49.50
CA GLU A 505 42.14 34.54 50.06
C GLU A 505 43.51 33.82 50.15
N MET A 506 43.54 32.54 50.55
CA MET A 506 44.80 31.76 50.56
C MET A 506 45.39 31.52 49.16
N GLN A 507 44.56 31.46 48.11
CA GLN A 507 45.06 31.37 46.73
C GLN A 507 45.53 32.74 46.21
N ALA A 508 44.77 33.79 46.51
CA ALA A 508 45.00 35.15 46.00
C ALA A 508 46.18 35.87 46.68
N SER A 509 46.36 35.69 47.99
CA SER A 509 47.44 36.30 48.79
C SER A 509 48.85 35.94 48.29
N ARG A 510 49.06 34.70 47.82
CA ARG A 510 50.32 34.25 47.20
C ARG A 510 50.69 35.00 45.92
N ALA A 511 49.72 35.66 45.29
CA ALA A 511 49.85 36.41 44.04
C ALA A 511 49.71 37.93 44.22
N GLY A 512 49.46 38.43 45.44
CA GLY A 512 49.16 39.85 45.68
C GLY A 512 47.75 40.28 45.24
N VAL A 513 46.85 39.33 44.96
CA VAL A 513 45.49 39.58 44.48
C VAL A 513 44.52 39.73 45.66
N GLN A 514 43.63 40.72 45.61
CA GLN A 514 42.54 40.89 46.58
C GLN A 514 41.26 40.14 46.15
N ILE A 515 40.48 39.66 47.12
CA ILE A 515 39.14 39.09 46.89
C ILE A 515 38.09 40.06 47.45
N ASP A 516 37.17 40.50 46.60
CA ASP A 516 35.99 41.30 46.95
C ASP A 516 34.74 40.42 46.88
N LEU A 517 33.89 40.45 47.90
CA LEU A 517 32.56 39.83 47.88
C LEU A 517 31.47 40.89 47.81
N LYS A 518 30.53 40.75 46.87
CA LYS A 518 29.34 41.62 46.74
C LYS A 518 28.08 40.76 46.66
N LEU A 519 27.56 40.40 47.82
CA LEU A 519 26.46 39.46 47.94
C LEU A 519 25.12 40.20 48.05
N SER A 520 24.19 39.97 47.12
CA SER A 520 22.86 40.60 47.18
C SER A 520 22.01 39.96 48.28
N VAL A 521 21.31 40.78 49.07
CA VAL A 521 20.42 40.32 50.15
C VAL A 521 19.09 39.83 49.59
N GLY A 522 18.47 38.83 50.24
CA GLY A 522 17.12 38.36 49.89
C GLY A 522 17.05 37.44 48.66
N LEU A 523 18.17 36.84 48.24
CA LEU A 523 18.19 35.87 47.15
C LEU A 523 17.55 34.53 47.58
N PRO A 524 16.71 33.91 46.73
CA PRO A 524 16.08 32.62 47.03
C PRO A 524 17.11 31.47 47.06
N ARG A 525 16.80 30.41 47.80
CA ARG A 525 17.65 29.21 47.88
C ARG A 525 17.70 28.46 46.55
N VAL A 526 18.86 27.87 46.25
CA VAL A 526 19.07 27.00 45.09
C VAL A 526 19.24 25.55 45.54
N ARG A 527 18.91 24.59 44.66
CA ARG A 527 19.07 23.15 44.95
C ARG A 527 20.36 22.63 44.33
N VAL A 528 21.43 22.56 45.12
CA VAL A 528 22.80 22.26 44.65
C VAL A 528 23.55 21.32 45.57
N ASP A 529 24.55 20.63 45.02
CA ASP A 529 25.61 20.00 45.79
C ASP A 529 26.64 21.08 46.19
N PRO A 530 26.76 21.44 47.48
CA PRO A 530 27.59 22.57 47.90
C PRO A 530 29.08 22.36 47.57
N VAL A 531 29.58 21.12 47.66
CA VAL A 531 30.99 20.79 47.38
C VAL A 531 31.32 21.02 45.90
N LEU A 532 30.38 20.71 45.00
CA LEU A 532 30.57 20.96 43.56
C LEU A 532 30.53 22.47 43.23
N ILE A 533 29.73 23.28 43.94
CA ILE A 533 29.72 24.73 43.74
C ILE A 533 30.99 25.39 44.31
N GLU A 534 31.51 24.93 45.46
CA GLU A 534 32.83 25.34 45.97
C GLU A 534 33.96 24.98 44.99
N GLN A 535 33.91 23.79 44.37
CA GLN A 535 34.87 23.37 43.36
C GLN A 535 34.80 24.24 42.09
N LEU A 536 33.61 24.66 41.67
CA LEU A 536 33.42 25.62 40.59
C LEU A 536 34.04 26.97 40.95
N LEU A 537 33.77 27.50 42.16
CA LEU A 537 34.34 28.75 42.65
C LEU A 537 35.87 28.68 42.67
N PHE A 538 36.44 27.59 43.16
CA PHE A 538 37.89 27.37 43.16
C PHE A 538 38.49 27.42 41.76
N ASN A 539 37.91 26.69 40.79
CA ASN A 539 38.41 26.69 39.42
C ASN A 539 38.33 28.08 38.77
N LEU A 540 37.25 28.85 39.00
CA LEU A 540 37.11 30.20 38.46
C LEU A 540 38.08 31.19 39.12
N VAL A 541 38.17 31.21 40.46
CA VAL A 541 39.10 32.07 41.21
C VAL A 541 40.55 31.76 40.83
N ARG A 542 40.93 30.47 40.78
CA ARG A 542 42.27 30.04 40.35
C ARG A 542 42.58 30.50 38.93
N ASN A 543 41.65 30.32 37.99
CA ASN A 543 41.84 30.77 36.61
C ASN A 543 42.02 32.30 36.53
N GLY A 544 41.28 33.07 37.33
CA GLY A 544 41.40 34.53 37.43
C GLY A 544 42.74 34.98 38.01
N VAL A 545 43.21 34.35 39.10
CA VAL A 545 44.55 34.63 39.68
C VAL A 545 45.64 34.33 38.66
N GLU A 546 45.62 33.15 38.03
CA GLU A 546 46.59 32.78 37.00
C GLU A 546 46.53 33.70 35.76
N ALA A 547 45.38 34.29 35.45
CA ALA A 547 45.24 35.26 34.35
C ALA A 547 45.79 36.66 34.68
N MET A 548 46.07 36.94 35.96
CA MET A 548 46.71 38.19 36.44
C MET A 548 48.20 38.02 36.76
N THR A 549 48.68 36.81 37.09
CA THR A 549 50.09 36.57 37.41
C THR A 549 51.00 36.36 36.20
N VAL A 550 50.47 35.99 35.03
CA VAL A 550 51.28 35.75 33.82
C VAL A 550 51.57 37.07 33.10
N VAL A 551 52.54 37.82 33.64
CA VAL A 551 53.09 39.05 33.04
C VAL A 551 54.54 38.79 32.59
N PRO A 552 54.80 38.62 31.29
CA PRO A 552 56.11 38.93 30.72
C PRO A 552 56.34 40.44 30.88
N ALA A 553 57.55 40.87 31.25
CA ALA A 553 57.86 42.28 31.43
C ALA A 553 57.43 43.12 30.19
N PRO A 554 56.78 44.30 30.37
CA PRO A 554 56.30 45.09 29.25
C PRO A 554 57.43 45.48 28.29
N ARG A 555 57.23 45.25 26.99
CA ARG A 555 58.11 45.81 25.95
C ARG A 555 57.90 47.32 25.72
N ASN A 556 56.99 47.95 26.47
CA ASN A 556 56.65 49.37 26.31
C ASN A 556 56.39 50.01 27.70
N PRO A 557 57.10 51.10 28.09
CA PRO A 557 56.98 51.69 29.43
C PRO A 557 55.60 52.27 29.78
N ASP A 558 54.81 52.69 28.79
CA ASP A 558 53.54 53.40 29.01
C ASP A 558 52.34 52.46 29.29
N GLN A 559 52.56 51.15 29.42
CA GLN A 559 51.54 50.17 29.83
C GLN A 559 51.91 49.47 31.14
N VAL A 560 52.30 50.26 32.16
CA VAL A 560 52.30 49.79 33.54
C VAL A 560 50.85 49.77 34.05
N VAL A 561 50.26 48.57 34.14
CA VAL A 561 49.05 48.38 34.96
C VAL A 561 49.46 48.58 36.43
N PRO A 562 48.86 49.54 37.18
CA PRO A 562 49.27 49.81 38.55
C PRO A 562 49.10 48.59 39.45
N ALA A 563 50.09 48.33 40.31
CA ALA A 563 50.10 47.18 41.23
C ALA A 563 48.96 47.21 42.27
N GLU A 564 48.27 48.35 42.43
CA GLU A 564 47.13 48.53 43.34
C GLU A 564 45.79 48.02 42.75
N GLY A 565 45.80 47.46 41.54
CA GLY A 565 44.59 47.10 40.81
C GLY A 565 44.15 45.63 40.86
N GLN A 566 44.97 44.69 41.33
CA GLN A 566 44.71 43.25 41.17
C GLN A 566 43.63 42.72 42.13
N ARG A 567 42.44 42.45 41.60
CA ARG A 567 41.27 42.07 42.39
C ARG A 567 40.36 41.11 41.63
N ILE A 568 39.87 40.08 42.32
CA ILE A 568 38.76 39.24 41.86
C ILE A 568 37.52 39.67 42.63
N GLU A 569 36.43 39.93 41.91
CA GLU A 569 35.14 40.35 42.44
C GLU A 569 34.14 39.19 42.27
N ILE A 570 33.64 38.66 43.38
CA ILE A 570 32.63 37.60 43.41
C ILE A 570 31.29 38.22 43.82
N THR A 571 30.32 38.15 42.93
CA THR A 571 29.02 38.83 43.09
C THR A 571 27.89 37.82 42.98
N THR A 572 26.89 37.90 43.87
CA THR A 572 25.62 37.18 43.72
C THR A 572 24.49 38.17 43.44
N ALA A 573 23.58 37.84 42.53
CA ALA A 573 22.47 38.70 42.11
C ALA A 573 21.25 37.87 41.67
N GLN A 574 20.10 38.53 41.52
CA GLN A 574 18.95 37.95 40.83
C GLN A 574 19.30 37.80 39.33
N GLY A 575 19.13 36.60 38.78
CA GLY A 575 19.35 36.32 37.35
C GLY A 575 18.08 36.54 36.53
N LEU A 576 17.81 35.64 35.57
CA LEU A 576 16.50 35.57 34.91
C LEU A 576 15.38 35.21 35.93
N PRO A 577 14.09 35.38 35.56
CA PRO A 577 12.98 34.99 36.44
C PRO A 577 13.08 33.52 36.87
N GLY A 578 13.25 33.28 38.17
CA GLY A 578 13.47 31.94 38.72
C GLY A 578 14.94 31.46 38.72
N GLU A 579 15.91 32.36 38.59
CA GLU A 579 17.35 32.06 38.59
C GLU A 579 18.10 32.98 39.58
N VAL A 580 19.11 32.43 40.25
CA VAL A 580 20.12 33.20 41.00
C VAL A 580 21.43 33.14 40.21
N GLU A 581 22.06 34.29 40.03
CA GLU A 581 23.29 34.42 39.26
C GLU A 581 24.50 34.66 40.20
N LEU A 582 25.52 33.82 40.03
CA LEU A 582 26.86 33.97 40.60
C LEU A 582 27.81 34.47 39.51
N ARG A 583 28.55 35.54 39.78
CA ARG A 583 29.54 36.12 38.88
C ARG A 583 30.92 36.08 39.54
N VAL A 584 31.95 35.69 38.78
CA VAL A 584 33.36 35.79 39.18
C VAL A 584 34.08 36.62 38.13
N ALA A 585 34.50 37.83 38.51
CA ALA A 585 35.12 38.81 37.64
C ALA A 585 36.61 38.99 37.99
N ASP A 586 37.51 38.66 37.06
CA ASP A 586 38.94 38.96 37.17
C ASP A 586 39.30 40.28 36.48
N ARG A 587 40.56 40.72 36.65
CA ARG A 587 41.17 41.85 35.92
C ARG A 587 42.40 41.41 35.12
N GLY A 588 42.41 40.16 34.67
CA GLY A 588 43.50 39.58 33.88
C GLY A 588 43.48 40.01 32.42
N ARG A 589 44.25 39.29 31.60
CA ARG A 589 44.38 39.55 30.14
C ARG A 589 43.10 39.39 29.31
N GLY A 590 41.99 38.95 29.90
CA GLY A 590 40.73 38.65 29.21
C GLY A 590 40.77 37.39 28.34
N LEU A 591 39.66 37.14 27.63
CA LEU A 591 39.51 36.06 26.65
C LEU A 591 39.49 36.64 25.22
N PRO A 592 40.27 36.10 24.27
CA PRO A 592 40.15 36.47 22.86
C PRO A 592 38.78 36.07 22.29
N GLN A 593 38.18 36.96 21.49
CA GLN A 593 36.82 36.81 20.98
C GLN A 593 36.60 35.51 20.18
N GLU A 594 37.62 35.06 19.45
CA GLU A 594 37.64 33.81 18.67
C GLU A 594 37.60 32.52 19.51
N ARG A 595 37.86 32.59 20.83
CA ARG A 595 37.94 31.40 21.70
C ARG A 595 36.70 31.13 22.54
N VAL A 596 35.78 32.10 22.67
CA VAL A 596 34.68 32.06 23.64
C VAL A 596 33.73 30.87 23.45
N GLU A 597 33.55 30.40 22.21
CA GLU A 597 32.69 29.23 21.92
C GLU A 597 33.35 27.88 22.30
N ASN A 598 34.69 27.81 22.26
CA ASN A 598 35.44 26.56 22.44
C ASN A 598 36.18 26.42 23.78
N ILE A 599 36.20 27.44 24.65
CA ILE A 599 36.87 27.38 25.97
C ILE A 599 36.35 26.28 26.92
N TYR A 600 35.16 25.74 26.66
CA TYR A 600 34.53 24.70 27.50
C TYR A 600 34.75 23.27 26.96
N ALA A 601 35.40 23.10 25.81
CA ALA A 601 35.71 21.77 25.29
C ALA A 601 36.86 21.13 26.09
N PRO A 602 36.82 19.82 26.38
CA PRO A 602 37.90 19.12 27.07
C PRO A 602 39.24 19.28 26.37
N PHE A 603 40.31 19.40 27.15
CA PHE A 603 41.71 19.57 26.70
C PHE A 603 42.02 20.88 25.95
N VAL A 604 41.07 21.82 25.82
CA VAL A 604 41.35 23.14 25.25
C VAL A 604 42.02 24.04 26.30
N SER A 605 43.24 24.48 26.01
CA SER A 605 44.05 25.31 26.90
C SER A 605 44.74 26.47 26.18
N SER A 606 45.11 27.50 26.94
CA SER A 606 45.93 28.63 26.49
C SER A 606 47.23 28.78 27.29
N LYS A 607 47.63 27.73 28.01
CA LYS A 607 48.75 27.69 28.96
C LYS A 607 49.60 26.43 28.71
N PRO A 608 50.95 26.50 28.72
CA PRO A 608 51.84 25.36 28.44
C PRO A 608 51.59 24.14 29.33
N ASP A 609 51.46 24.34 30.64
CA ASP A 609 51.23 23.27 31.64
C ASP A 609 49.74 23.08 32.00
N GLY A 610 48.83 23.71 31.25
CA GLY A 610 47.40 23.69 31.56
C GLY A 610 46.68 22.55 30.86
N MET A 611 46.24 21.54 31.61
CA MET A 611 45.57 20.32 31.08
C MET A 611 44.20 20.55 30.41
N GLY A 612 43.70 21.79 30.34
CA GLY A 612 42.47 22.15 29.60
C GLY A 612 41.15 21.60 30.15
N MET A 613 41.14 21.02 31.35
CA MET A 613 39.93 20.40 31.93
C MET A 613 39.09 21.33 32.83
N GLY A 614 39.67 22.40 33.37
CA GLY A 614 39.01 23.21 34.42
C GLY A 614 37.67 23.83 34.02
N LEU A 615 37.57 24.45 32.84
CA LEU A 615 36.32 25.05 32.37
C LEU A 615 35.30 24.01 31.88
N ALA A 616 35.76 22.88 31.34
CA ALA A 616 34.90 21.74 31.02
C ALA A 616 34.26 21.12 32.29
N ILE A 617 35.02 21.07 33.39
CA ILE A 617 34.51 20.68 34.72
C ILE A 617 33.46 21.69 35.22
N CYS A 618 33.74 23.00 35.17
CA CYS A 618 32.75 24.02 35.55
C CYS A 618 31.45 23.88 34.72
N ARG A 619 31.55 23.66 33.41
CA ARG A 619 30.38 23.43 32.55
C ARG A 619 29.58 22.20 32.97
N SER A 620 30.25 21.05 33.17
CA SER A 620 29.61 19.80 33.62
C SER A 620 28.92 19.96 35.00
N ILE A 621 29.53 20.71 35.93
CA ILE A 621 28.93 21.01 37.23
C ILE A 621 27.64 21.83 37.05
N VAL A 622 27.69 22.89 36.25
CA VAL A 622 26.54 23.79 36.04
C VAL A 622 25.40 23.11 35.28
N GLU A 623 25.70 22.38 34.22
CA GLU A 623 24.72 21.57 33.47
C GLU A 623 24.06 20.51 34.36
N SER A 624 24.82 19.88 35.28
CA SER A 624 24.27 18.90 36.23
C SER A 624 23.34 19.48 37.30
N HIS A 625 23.32 20.81 37.44
CA HIS A 625 22.41 21.59 38.29
C HIS A 625 21.33 22.33 37.49
N HIS A 626 21.15 21.99 36.21
CA HIS A 626 20.21 22.65 35.29
C HIS A 626 20.46 24.18 35.15
N GLY A 627 21.69 24.62 35.40
CA GLY A 627 22.11 26.01 35.29
C GLY A 627 22.73 26.35 33.94
N ARG A 628 23.24 27.58 33.82
CA ARG A 628 23.89 28.13 32.62
C ARG A 628 25.25 28.73 32.97
N LEU A 629 26.30 28.39 32.22
CA LEU A 629 27.64 28.96 32.35
C LEU A 629 27.97 29.75 31.07
N TRP A 630 28.35 31.01 31.21
CA TRP A 630 28.85 31.84 30.10
C TRP A 630 29.96 32.79 30.58
N ALA A 631 30.63 33.43 29.62
CA ALA A 631 31.71 34.38 29.90
C ALA A 631 31.49 35.67 29.10
N THR A 632 31.78 36.82 29.69
CA THR A 632 31.76 38.14 29.02
C THR A 632 33.05 38.91 29.28
N PRO A 633 33.48 39.81 28.36
CA PRO A 633 34.61 40.69 28.61
C PRO A 633 34.25 41.74 29.66
N ARG A 634 35.15 41.98 30.63
CA ARG A 634 34.95 42.98 31.67
C ARG A 634 35.30 44.39 31.17
N PRO A 635 34.43 45.41 31.37
CA PRO A 635 34.80 46.80 31.10
C PRO A 635 36.04 47.21 31.91
N GLY A 636 37.07 47.73 31.22
CA GLY A 636 38.36 48.05 31.83
C GLY A 636 39.34 46.86 31.96
N GLY A 637 39.08 45.73 31.30
CA GLY A 637 39.97 44.57 31.25
C GLY A 637 39.59 43.44 32.21
N GLY A 638 39.90 42.21 31.81
CA GLY A 638 39.56 40.97 32.49
C GLY A 638 38.38 40.20 31.89
N THR A 639 38.02 39.09 32.52
CA THR A 639 36.87 38.25 32.18
C THR A 639 35.86 38.21 33.33
N VAL A 640 34.57 38.20 32.99
CA VAL A 640 33.49 37.86 33.93
C VAL A 640 32.95 36.50 33.54
N PHE A 641 33.10 35.51 34.43
CA PHE A 641 32.39 34.24 34.33
C PHE A 641 31.06 34.35 35.07
N HIS A 642 29.99 33.90 34.43
CA HIS A 642 28.62 33.98 34.91
C HIS A 642 28.03 32.58 35.05
N VAL A 643 27.40 32.32 36.19
CA VAL A 643 26.76 31.04 36.53
C VAL A 643 25.35 31.32 37.00
N GLY A 644 24.37 31.03 36.16
CA GLY A 644 22.95 31.06 36.51
C GLY A 644 22.50 29.70 37.05
N LEU A 645 21.84 29.68 38.21
CA LEU A 645 21.34 28.47 38.87
C LEU A 645 19.84 28.60 39.19
N PRO A 646 19.00 27.56 38.93
CA PRO A 646 17.58 27.63 39.22
C PRO A 646 17.26 27.87 40.71
N ALA A 647 16.50 28.93 40.96
CA ALA A 647 15.94 29.24 42.27
C ALA A 647 14.76 28.32 42.57
N VAL A 648 14.67 27.84 43.81
CA VAL A 648 13.45 27.18 44.30
C VAL A 648 12.52 28.27 44.82
N LYS A 649 11.29 28.33 44.28
CA LYS A 649 10.25 29.22 44.81
C LYS A 649 9.91 28.80 46.23
N GLU A 650 10.33 29.58 47.22
CA GLU A 650 9.74 29.53 48.56
C GLU A 650 8.30 30.03 48.47
N ALA A 651 7.34 29.13 48.72
CA ALA A 651 6.00 29.55 49.08
C ALA A 651 6.10 30.22 50.46
N ALA A 652 5.52 31.41 50.60
CA ALA A 652 5.65 32.20 51.82
C ALA A 652 5.11 31.42 53.04
N VAL A 653 6.00 31.04 53.95
CA VAL A 653 5.63 30.62 55.30
C VAL A 653 5.51 31.88 56.13
N ALA A 654 4.28 32.32 56.36
CA ALA A 654 3.96 33.22 57.47
C ALA A 654 3.69 32.35 58.71
N ASP A 655 4.04 32.88 59.89
CA ASP A 655 3.86 32.18 61.17
C ASP A 655 2.41 31.74 61.42
N GLY A 656 2.27 30.54 61.98
CA GLY A 656 0.99 29.96 62.40
C GLY A 656 1.23 28.65 63.16
N ALA A 657 1.21 28.73 64.49
CA ALA A 657 1.35 27.57 65.37
C ALA A 657 0.10 26.68 65.37
N ASP A 658 0.28 25.42 65.81
CA ASP A 658 -0.73 24.47 66.29
C ASP A 658 -1.94 24.16 65.37
N ALA A 659 -1.78 23.14 64.53
CA ALA A 659 -2.87 22.23 64.16
C ALA A 659 -2.32 20.84 63.80
N GLU A 660 -2.75 19.80 64.53
CA GLU A 660 -2.50 18.41 64.16
C GLU A 660 -3.25 18.04 62.86
N PRO A 661 -2.69 17.20 61.97
CA PRO A 661 -3.40 16.72 60.80
C PRO A 661 -4.43 15.64 61.21
N THR A 662 -5.68 16.04 61.38
CA THR A 662 -6.81 15.11 61.55
C THR A 662 -6.96 14.24 60.29
N LEU A 663 -6.86 12.92 60.45
CA LEU A 663 -7.16 11.94 59.41
C LEU A 663 -8.67 11.86 59.18
N GLU A 664 -9.15 12.20 57.98
CA GLU A 664 -10.53 11.89 57.58
C GLU A 664 -10.72 10.37 57.38
N PRO A 665 -11.81 9.78 57.89
CA PRO A 665 -12.04 8.34 57.78
C PRO A 665 -12.64 7.94 56.42
N LEU A 666 -12.26 6.76 55.94
CA LEU A 666 -12.87 6.09 54.78
C LEU A 666 -14.38 5.84 55.01
N PRO A 667 -15.25 6.03 54.00
CA PRO A 667 -16.65 5.62 54.08
C PRO A 667 -16.78 4.10 54.26
N GLN A 668 -17.49 3.68 55.31
CA GLN A 668 -17.85 2.28 55.54
C GLN A 668 -19.23 1.94 54.95
N GLU A 669 -19.47 0.62 54.84
CA GLU A 669 -20.73 -0.07 54.52
C GLU A 669 -21.13 -0.24 53.04
N ILE A 670 -20.94 -1.47 52.56
CA ILE A 670 -21.62 -2.08 51.41
C ILE A 670 -22.62 -3.12 51.98
N PRO A 671 -23.89 -3.17 51.54
CA PRO A 671 -24.85 -4.17 52.03
C PRO A 671 -24.47 -5.60 51.63
N LEU A 672 -24.50 -6.52 52.60
CA LEU A 672 -24.24 -7.94 52.41
C LEU A 672 -25.40 -8.64 51.67
N VAL A 673 -25.15 -9.14 50.45
CA VAL A 673 -26.00 -10.21 49.88
C VAL A 673 -25.38 -11.56 50.26
N ARG A 674 -26.10 -12.31 51.10
CA ARG A 674 -25.67 -13.64 51.55
C ARG A 674 -25.81 -14.66 50.42
N SER A 675 -24.76 -15.44 50.17
CA SER A 675 -24.86 -16.70 49.43
C SER A 675 -24.20 -17.83 50.25
N SER A 676 -24.92 -18.92 50.40
CA SER A 676 -24.56 -20.06 51.26
C SER A 676 -23.79 -21.13 50.48
N ALA A 677 -22.64 -21.55 51.01
CA ALA A 677 -22.13 -22.92 50.80
C ALA A 677 -23.01 -23.90 51.61
N PRO A 678 -23.25 -25.14 51.16
CA PRO A 678 -22.22 -26.18 51.03
C PRO A 678 -22.30 -26.91 49.65
N ALA A 679 -21.54 -27.96 49.31
CA ALA A 679 -20.74 -28.89 50.12
C ALA A 679 -19.49 -29.41 49.36
N ARG A 680 -18.56 -30.00 50.12
CA ARG A 680 -17.50 -30.87 49.57
C ARG A 680 -18.09 -32.22 49.17
N THR A 681 -17.61 -32.79 48.07
CA THR A 681 -17.67 -34.23 47.80
C THR A 681 -16.32 -34.70 47.30
N GLU A 682 -15.74 -35.65 48.04
CA GLU A 682 -14.50 -36.34 47.65
C GLU A 682 -14.84 -37.50 46.71
N THR A 683 -14.21 -37.57 45.54
CA THR A 683 -14.06 -38.84 44.80
C THR A 683 -12.71 -38.88 44.05
N SER A 684 -11.86 -39.81 44.50
CA SER A 684 -10.83 -40.47 43.70
C SER A 684 -11.28 -41.92 43.45
N PRO A 685 -10.61 -42.76 42.63
CA PRO A 685 -9.54 -42.53 41.64
C PRO A 685 -9.84 -43.18 40.26
N SER A 686 -8.94 -43.10 39.26
CA SER A 686 -8.35 -44.33 38.64
C SER A 686 -7.28 -44.10 37.55
N ARG A 687 -6.35 -45.08 37.49
CA ARG A 687 -5.55 -45.63 36.35
C ARG A 687 -4.92 -44.66 35.32
N ARG A 688 -3.57 -44.58 35.28
CA ARG A 688 -2.63 -45.48 34.57
C ARG A 688 -2.90 -45.67 33.06
N THR A 689 -1.98 -45.13 32.24
CA THR A 689 -1.28 -45.91 31.18
C THR A 689 0.13 -45.38 30.93
N ARG A 690 1.10 -46.31 30.77
CA ARG A 690 2.49 -46.03 30.34
C ARG A 690 2.63 -46.19 28.82
N ARG A 691 3.54 -45.42 28.21
CA ARG A 691 4.45 -45.77 27.10
C ARG A 691 5.49 -44.63 27.03
N ARG A 692 6.79 -44.81 27.31
CA ARG A 692 7.85 -45.42 26.45
C ARG A 692 7.70 -44.95 24.99
N SER A 693 8.64 -44.36 24.26
CA SER A 693 10.11 -44.15 24.27
C SER A 693 10.42 -43.57 22.84
N PRO A 694 11.66 -43.33 22.34
CA PRO A 694 12.99 -43.34 22.97
C PRO A 694 13.84 -42.06 22.70
N THR A 695 15.01 -42.02 23.33
CA THR A 695 16.17 -41.19 22.99
C THR A 695 16.86 -41.70 21.71
N VAL A 696 17.29 -40.81 20.81
CA VAL A 696 18.43 -41.05 19.88
C VAL A 696 19.24 -39.76 19.72
N ALA A 697 20.56 -39.89 19.83
CA ALA A 697 21.62 -39.00 19.35
C ALA A 697 22.81 -39.93 19.01
N PRO A 698 23.93 -39.43 18.47
CA PRO A 698 24.20 -38.20 17.72
C PRO A 698 24.67 -38.53 16.27
N GLU A 699 25.16 -37.55 15.50
CA GLU A 699 26.51 -37.63 14.90
C GLU A 699 26.95 -36.33 14.22
N SER A 700 28.27 -36.16 14.17
CA SER A 700 29.02 -35.00 13.66
C SER A 700 29.72 -35.34 12.35
N LEU A 701 29.89 -34.36 11.44
CA LEU A 701 30.94 -34.42 10.43
C LEU A 701 31.26 -33.04 9.84
N GLU A 702 32.47 -32.56 10.10
CA GLU A 702 33.09 -31.49 9.31
C GLU A 702 33.50 -32.03 7.94
N ARG A 703 33.42 -31.22 6.88
CA ARG A 703 34.30 -31.38 5.72
C ARG A 703 34.50 -30.09 4.93
N THR A 704 35.74 -29.93 4.46
CA THR A 704 36.34 -28.79 3.78
C THR A 704 36.11 -28.78 2.25
N LEU A 705 36.56 -27.67 1.62
CA LEU A 705 36.76 -27.33 0.19
C LEU A 705 35.88 -26.12 -0.20
N SER A 706 36.39 -24.90 -0.47
CA SER A 706 37.46 -24.42 -1.40
C SER A 706 36.98 -24.29 -2.86
N ASP A 707 37.17 -23.07 -3.36
CA ASP A 707 37.25 -22.62 -4.77
C ASP A 707 36.02 -22.77 -5.68
N THR A 708 35.49 -21.62 -6.13
CA THR A 708 35.81 -21.12 -7.48
C THR A 708 35.37 -19.66 -7.69
N ALA A 709 36.10 -18.92 -8.52
CA ALA A 709 35.79 -17.55 -8.94
C ALA A 709 34.91 -17.54 -10.23
N GLY A 710 34.39 -16.37 -10.64
CA GLY A 710 33.87 -16.22 -12.01
C GLY A 710 32.82 -15.13 -12.23
N ASP A 711 33.31 -13.93 -12.54
CA ASP A 711 32.76 -12.89 -13.43
C ASP A 711 31.29 -12.41 -13.43
N ARG A 712 31.22 -11.08 -13.49
CA ARG A 712 30.12 -10.25 -14.00
C ARG A 712 30.25 -10.04 -15.52
N PRO A 713 29.19 -9.63 -16.22
CA PRO A 713 29.07 -8.18 -16.51
C PRO A 713 28.09 -7.41 -15.63
#